data_AF-A0A3E2C9P6-F1
#
_entry.id   AF-A0A3E2C9P6-F1
#
_cell.length_a   1.000
_cell.length_b   1.000
_cell.length_c   1.000
_cell.angle_alpha   90.00
_cell.angle_beta   90.00
_cell.angle_gamma   90.00
#
_symmetry.space_group_name_H-M   'P 1'
#
loop_
_entity.id
_entity.type
_entity.pdbx_description
1 polymer ?
#
loop_
_entity_poly.entity_id
_entity_poly.type
_entity_poly.pdbx_seq_one_letter_code
_entity_poly.pdbx_strand_id
1 'polypeptide(L)'
;MSCNHVVNPELWGKKREVSGTMQWLPLAQHLEDTGNVIGQLWDHWLSDGQRKFIESSLNKHVDAKKLSQFLGCIHDIGKATPVFQFRKSSSNSKDLDIALKNKLATVGFTNIDDFIDKPEGWSSSHHTITGQFIISNAGVPEGICAIVGAHHGKPLDNDSVCKSNKSEYPDNYYQSETESENSKLWQKLQNDILDWALERNDFSNVDDLPEISEPAQVLLCGLVIMADWIASNEYYFPLIPIEKDLIENQEERYRKGWEKWLQHGSKDVWESLNCYSDVSQIYKHRFGFLPNNIQSALHNVISHCEKPGIFILESAMGSGKTEASLVAAEQLANLTGRSGVFFGLPTQATSNGMFRRVENWLKSVNSDFQGEIGLRLVHGKAELNADYAHLPHGMQNMNDGCENASSNNEANNNGVILNDWFTGRKTAMLDDFVVGTVDQFLLASLKQKHLMLRHLGLSKKVVIIDEVHAYDAYMNKYLEESLIWMAAYGVPVVLLSATLPAKRRKELIKSYLLRGLGFKWSECDKSNVDFETNGYPLITYSDKNCVKQKFIENDASDNKSVSVRKITDDNLHESLVSELKYLLTNGGIAGIIVNTVKRAQEIYNACVNEFSDEEVIVIHSQFIATDRVRKELQICNMIGKNAHRPARAIIIGTQVLEQSLDIDFDVLFTDLAPIDLLLQRAGRLHRHTIERPNSLKEPILYVLGTSERYEFDKGSESIYSKYLLMRTQYYLPDVINMPQDISRLVQIVYGDNPLELQEDLTDAYVAAKREYDSDKNNNESNAETYRIENPKTEIG
;
A
#
# COMPACT_ATOMS: atom_id res chain seq x y z
N MET A 1 -0.82 -26.33 33.09
CA MET A 1 -0.45 -27.76 33.09
C MET A 1 1.07 -27.82 33.04
N SER A 2 1.72 -28.71 33.81
CA SER A 2 3.17 -28.87 33.74
C SER A 2 3.51 -29.59 32.45
N CYS A 3 4.19 -28.89 31.52
CA CYS A 3 4.70 -29.44 30.26
C CYS A 3 5.64 -30.61 30.58
N ASN A 4 5.38 -31.80 30.02
CA ASN A 4 6.19 -32.99 30.24
C ASN A 4 7.42 -33.02 29.33
N HIS A 5 7.38 -32.30 28.21
CA HIS A 5 8.52 -32.12 27.31
C HIS A 5 9.31 -30.84 27.64
N VAL A 6 10.63 -30.96 27.81
CA VAL A 6 11.54 -29.83 28.06
C VAL A 6 12.51 -29.72 26.88
N VAL A 7 12.48 -28.58 26.18
CA VAL A 7 13.45 -28.30 25.12
C VAL A 7 14.83 -28.13 25.74
N ASN A 8 15.84 -28.78 25.15
CA ASN A 8 17.21 -28.69 25.62
C ASN A 8 17.71 -27.22 25.57
N PRO A 9 18.15 -26.65 26.71
CA PRO A 9 18.61 -25.26 26.77
C PRO A 9 19.98 -25.03 26.11
N GLU A 10 20.75 -26.09 25.82
CA GLU A 10 22.13 -25.98 25.35
C GLU A 10 22.28 -25.61 23.86
N LEU A 11 21.18 -25.69 23.08
CA LEU A 11 21.15 -25.22 21.70
C LEU A 11 21.09 -23.70 21.67
N TRP A 12 21.92 -23.03 20.87
CA TRP A 12 21.88 -21.57 20.76
C TRP A 12 20.98 -21.11 19.62
N GLY A 13 20.22 -20.04 19.87
CA GLY A 13 19.45 -19.30 18.85
C GLY A 13 20.15 -18.02 18.42
N LYS A 14 20.83 -17.34 19.36
CA LYS A 14 21.68 -16.16 19.12
C LYS A 14 22.94 -16.18 20.00
N LYS A 15 24.00 -15.52 19.53
CA LYS A 15 25.25 -15.37 20.27
C LYS A 15 25.96 -14.07 19.89
N ARG A 16 26.57 -13.40 20.87
CA ARG A 16 27.30 -12.15 20.67
C ARG A 16 28.33 -11.96 21.78
N GLU A 17 29.45 -11.33 21.45
CA GLU A 17 30.37 -10.81 22.45
C GLU A 17 30.34 -9.28 22.41
N VAL A 18 30.09 -8.64 23.55
CA VAL A 18 30.06 -7.17 23.67
C VAL A 18 30.94 -6.76 24.85
N SER A 19 31.93 -5.91 24.60
CA SER A 19 32.82 -5.35 25.63
C SER A 19 33.47 -6.43 26.52
N GLY A 20 33.86 -7.57 25.94
CA GLY A 20 34.48 -8.69 26.67
C GLY A 20 33.50 -9.57 27.45
N THR A 21 32.18 -9.32 27.35
CA THR A 21 31.16 -10.18 27.94
C THR A 21 30.59 -11.12 26.88
N MET A 22 30.72 -12.42 27.11
CA MET A 22 30.15 -13.48 26.27
C MET A 22 28.67 -13.63 26.58
N GLN A 23 27.83 -13.38 25.58
CA GLN A 23 26.38 -13.44 25.71
C GLN A 23 25.77 -14.36 24.66
N TRP A 24 24.67 -14.99 25.04
CA TRP A 24 23.94 -15.89 24.15
C TRP A 24 22.44 -15.90 24.49
N LEU A 25 21.68 -16.56 23.63
CA LEU A 25 20.28 -16.86 23.87
C LEU A 25 20.04 -18.32 23.48
N PRO A 26 19.60 -19.17 24.42
CA PRO A 26 19.11 -20.50 24.11
C PRO A 26 18.04 -20.48 23.03
N LEU A 27 18.08 -21.45 22.11
CA LEU A 27 17.06 -21.64 21.08
C LEU A 27 15.68 -21.82 21.72
N ALA A 28 15.61 -22.65 22.77
CA ALA A 28 14.39 -22.85 23.57
C ALA A 28 13.78 -21.53 24.03
N GLN A 29 14.60 -20.63 24.57
CA GLN A 29 14.15 -19.33 25.05
C GLN A 29 13.65 -18.43 23.91
N HIS A 30 14.34 -18.43 22.76
CA HIS A 30 13.89 -17.65 21.61
C HIS A 30 12.55 -18.15 21.06
N LEU A 31 12.37 -19.46 20.96
CA LEU A 31 11.10 -20.06 20.52
C LEU A 31 9.95 -19.75 21.51
N GLU A 32 10.25 -19.74 22.81
CA GLU A 32 9.30 -19.30 23.84
C GLU A 32 8.96 -17.81 23.75
N ASP A 33 9.98 -16.94 23.61
CA ASP A 33 9.79 -15.49 23.45
C ASP A 33 8.93 -15.20 22.20
N THR A 34 9.26 -15.81 21.06
CA THR A 34 8.50 -15.63 19.80
C THR A 34 7.08 -16.18 19.91
N GLY A 35 6.88 -17.36 20.51
CA GLY A 35 5.56 -17.96 20.75
C GLY A 35 4.66 -17.12 21.67
N ASN A 36 5.25 -16.44 22.65
CA ASN A 36 4.51 -15.52 23.51
C ASN A 36 4.17 -14.21 22.79
N VAL A 37 5.13 -13.63 22.07
CA VAL A 37 4.93 -12.38 21.30
C VAL A 37 3.85 -12.55 20.24
N ILE A 38 3.87 -13.64 19.47
CA ILE A 38 2.84 -13.86 18.44
C ILE A 38 1.44 -14.00 19.04
N GLY A 39 1.33 -14.60 20.24
CA GLY A 39 0.07 -14.66 20.98
C GLY A 39 -0.46 -13.27 21.38
N GLN A 40 0.43 -12.34 21.74
CA GLN A 40 0.06 -10.96 22.02
C GLN A 40 -0.30 -10.18 20.76
N LEU A 41 0.43 -10.38 19.66
CA LEU A 41 0.09 -9.77 18.38
C LEU A 41 -1.29 -10.25 17.90
N TRP A 42 -1.63 -11.52 18.14
CA TRP A 42 -2.95 -12.06 17.85
C TRP A 42 -4.06 -11.31 18.60
N ASP A 43 -3.89 -11.10 19.90
CA ASP A 43 -4.91 -10.47 20.74
C ASP A 43 -4.99 -8.95 20.53
N HIS A 44 -3.82 -8.29 20.45
CA HIS A 44 -3.70 -6.84 20.60
C HIS A 44 -3.25 -6.10 19.35
N TRP A 45 -2.89 -6.79 18.27
CA TRP A 45 -2.46 -6.14 17.03
C TRP A 45 -3.29 -6.53 15.81
N LEU A 46 -3.69 -7.80 15.68
CA LEU A 46 -4.59 -8.21 14.61
C LEU A 46 -5.96 -7.55 14.75
N SER A 47 -6.57 -7.25 13.60
CA SER A 47 -7.97 -6.85 13.55
C SER A 47 -8.91 -8.04 13.66
N ASP A 48 -10.14 -7.79 14.12
CA ASP A 48 -11.22 -8.79 14.15
C ASP A 48 -11.44 -9.47 12.80
N GLY A 49 -11.39 -8.71 11.71
CA GLY A 49 -11.54 -9.20 10.34
C GLY A 49 -10.42 -10.16 9.94
N GLN A 50 -9.18 -9.89 10.36
CA GLN A 50 -8.06 -10.81 10.12
C GLN A 50 -8.19 -12.09 10.92
N ARG A 51 -8.55 -12.01 12.21
CA ARG A 51 -8.75 -13.20 13.06
C ARG A 51 -9.84 -14.10 12.50
N LYS A 52 -11.02 -13.56 12.21
CA LYS A 52 -12.15 -14.29 11.60
C LYS A 52 -11.76 -14.91 10.25
N PHE A 53 -11.00 -14.18 9.44
CA PHE A 53 -10.53 -14.69 8.16
C PHE A 53 -9.62 -15.91 8.33
N ILE A 54 -8.60 -15.82 9.20
CA ILE A 54 -7.68 -16.92 9.49
C ILE A 54 -8.45 -18.12 10.04
N GLU A 55 -9.33 -17.92 11.01
CA GLU A 55 -10.17 -19.00 11.58
C GLU A 55 -11.03 -19.71 10.53
N SER A 56 -11.62 -18.96 9.60
CA SER A 56 -12.42 -19.52 8.50
C SER A 56 -11.61 -20.23 7.41
N SER A 57 -10.28 -20.06 7.42
CA SER A 57 -9.35 -20.57 6.41
C SER A 57 -8.65 -21.87 6.80
N LEU A 58 -9.10 -22.51 7.90
CA LEU A 58 -8.58 -23.77 8.42
C LEU A 58 -9.54 -24.90 8.09
N ASN A 59 -9.04 -26.06 7.65
CA ASN A 59 -9.90 -27.22 7.38
C ASN A 59 -10.45 -27.91 8.64
N LYS A 60 -9.83 -27.67 9.81
CA LYS A 60 -10.21 -28.22 11.10
C LYS A 60 -10.57 -27.07 12.05
N HIS A 61 -11.54 -27.32 12.92
CA HIS A 61 -11.88 -26.39 14.00
C HIS A 61 -10.84 -26.48 15.11
N VAL A 62 -9.81 -25.65 15.01
CA VAL A 62 -8.77 -25.47 16.04
C VAL A 62 -8.74 -24.02 16.49
N ASP A 63 -8.16 -23.78 17.66
CA ASP A 63 -7.89 -22.42 18.14
C ASP A 63 -6.77 -21.80 17.29
N ALA A 64 -7.12 -20.83 16.45
CA ALA A 64 -6.17 -20.19 15.52
C ALA A 64 -5.08 -19.37 16.24
N LYS A 65 -5.33 -18.92 17.48
CA LYS A 65 -4.30 -18.31 18.33
C LYS A 65 -3.25 -19.35 18.70
N LYS A 66 -3.67 -20.53 19.15
CA LYS A 66 -2.75 -21.62 19.52
C LYS A 66 -1.96 -22.10 18.31
N LEU A 67 -2.58 -22.17 17.13
CA LEU A 67 -1.86 -22.41 15.88
C LEU A 67 -0.80 -21.34 15.60
N SER A 68 -1.13 -20.07 15.79
CA SER A 68 -0.19 -18.96 15.60
C SER A 68 0.97 -19.03 16.60
N GLN A 69 0.70 -19.36 17.86
CA GLN A 69 1.70 -19.58 18.89
C GLN A 69 2.59 -20.79 18.58
N PHE A 70 2.01 -21.90 18.11
CA PHE A 70 2.74 -23.06 17.60
C PHE A 70 3.72 -22.68 16.49
N LEU A 71 3.28 -21.90 15.50
CA LEU A 71 4.14 -21.40 14.43
C LEU A 71 5.32 -20.57 14.99
N GLY A 72 5.06 -19.70 15.97
CA GLY A 72 6.13 -18.96 16.67
C GLY A 72 7.10 -19.87 17.43
N CYS A 73 6.59 -20.94 18.04
CA CYS A 73 7.40 -21.92 18.77
C CYS A 73 8.23 -22.86 17.88
N ILE A 74 7.92 -22.96 16.58
CA ILE A 74 8.59 -23.91 15.67
C ILE A 74 9.35 -23.26 14.52
N HIS A 75 9.16 -21.95 14.26
CA HIS A 75 9.71 -21.26 13.09
C HIS A 75 11.22 -21.44 12.89
N ASP A 76 11.97 -21.56 13.98
CA ASP A 76 13.43 -21.64 13.99
C ASP A 76 13.97 -23.05 14.33
N ILE A 77 13.13 -24.09 14.24
CA ILE A 77 13.56 -25.49 14.49
C ILE A 77 14.75 -25.91 13.62
N GLY A 78 14.92 -25.32 12.43
CA GLY A 78 16.08 -25.58 11.58
C GLY A 78 17.42 -25.17 12.17
N LYS A 79 17.42 -24.35 13.23
CA LYS A 79 18.62 -24.05 14.04
C LYS A 79 19.06 -25.23 14.89
N ALA A 80 18.20 -26.21 15.17
CA ALA A 80 18.53 -27.46 15.85
C ALA A 80 19.20 -28.47 14.89
N THR A 81 20.22 -27.98 14.17
CA THR A 81 21.02 -28.76 13.22
C THR A 81 22.51 -28.49 13.44
N PRO A 82 23.39 -29.45 13.18
CA PRO A 82 24.83 -29.28 13.37
C PRO A 82 25.39 -28.16 12.48
N VAL A 83 24.89 -28.03 11.26
CA VAL A 83 25.30 -26.97 10.31
C VAL A 83 25.01 -25.55 10.82
N PHE A 84 24.03 -25.38 11.70
CA PHE A 84 23.76 -24.10 12.36
C PHE A 84 24.52 -23.99 13.68
N GLN A 85 24.40 -25.00 14.55
CA GLN A 85 24.97 -24.97 15.90
C GLN A 85 26.50 -24.83 15.91
N PHE A 86 27.18 -25.37 14.89
CA PHE A 86 28.64 -25.29 14.78
C PHE A 86 29.16 -24.14 13.90
N ARG A 87 28.29 -23.20 13.49
CA ARG A 87 28.73 -21.99 12.75
C ARG A 87 29.62 -21.11 13.62
N LYS A 88 30.71 -20.61 13.04
CA LYS A 88 31.60 -19.64 13.70
C LYS A 88 30.92 -18.30 13.93
N SER A 89 31.26 -17.63 15.03
CA SER A 89 30.77 -16.29 15.35
C SER A 89 31.29 -15.23 14.35
N SER A 90 30.44 -14.27 13.99
CA SER A 90 30.77 -13.21 13.01
C SER A 90 31.87 -12.27 13.51
N SER A 91 31.99 -12.13 14.83
CA SER A 91 33.01 -11.32 15.52
C SER A 91 34.30 -12.10 15.83
N ASN A 92 34.46 -13.34 15.34
CA ASN A 92 35.61 -14.21 15.61
C ASN A 92 35.89 -14.42 17.11
N SER A 93 34.85 -14.50 17.93
CA SER A 93 34.96 -14.85 19.35
C SER A 93 35.18 -16.36 19.50
N LYS A 94 36.46 -16.77 19.50
CA LYS A 94 36.83 -18.19 19.62
C LYS A 94 36.38 -18.77 20.96
N ASP A 95 36.47 -18.00 22.05
CA ASP A 95 36.13 -18.47 23.38
C ASP A 95 34.62 -18.72 23.53
N LEU A 96 33.78 -17.87 22.95
CA LEU A 96 32.33 -18.06 22.89
C LEU A 96 31.96 -19.30 22.07
N ASP A 97 32.60 -19.50 20.92
CA ASP A 97 32.37 -20.68 20.09
C ASP A 97 32.80 -21.98 20.80
N ILE A 98 33.92 -21.95 21.54
CA ILE A 98 34.38 -23.07 22.37
C ILE A 98 33.40 -23.34 23.52
N ALA A 99 32.92 -22.29 24.19
CA ALA A 99 31.97 -22.44 25.30
C ALA A 99 30.66 -23.10 24.85
N LEU A 100 30.07 -22.64 23.73
CA LEU A 100 28.86 -23.23 23.16
C LEU A 100 29.09 -24.65 22.65
N LYS A 101 30.27 -24.94 22.09
CA LYS A 101 30.65 -26.30 21.72
C LYS A 101 30.73 -27.22 22.94
N ASN A 102 31.33 -26.77 24.04
CA ASN A 102 31.45 -27.55 25.26
C ASN A 102 30.07 -27.87 25.86
N LYS A 103 29.11 -26.94 25.76
CA LYS A 103 27.70 -27.16 26.10
C LYS A 103 27.06 -28.29 25.30
N LEU A 104 27.33 -28.39 24.00
CA LEU A 104 26.83 -29.52 23.21
C LEU A 104 27.55 -30.84 23.54
N ALA A 105 28.83 -30.78 23.90
CA ALA A 105 29.55 -31.95 24.36
C ALA A 105 28.98 -32.52 25.68
N THR A 106 28.49 -31.68 26.61
CA THR A 106 27.84 -32.15 27.84
C THR A 106 26.50 -32.85 27.61
N VAL A 107 25.80 -32.52 26.52
CA VAL A 107 24.58 -33.22 26.07
C VAL A 107 24.90 -34.61 25.52
N GLY A 108 26.13 -34.86 25.09
CA GLY A 108 26.60 -36.16 24.60
C GLY A 108 27.07 -36.18 23.14
N PHE A 109 27.17 -35.02 22.48
CA PHE A 109 27.70 -34.95 21.12
C PHE A 109 29.21 -35.20 21.09
N THR A 110 29.65 -36.14 20.25
CA THR A 110 31.07 -36.49 20.04
C THR A 110 31.55 -36.10 18.64
N ASN A 111 32.86 -36.13 18.39
CA ASN A 111 33.47 -35.85 17.07
C ASN A 111 33.03 -34.50 16.46
N ILE A 112 32.90 -33.48 17.31
CA ILE A 112 32.46 -32.15 16.88
C ILE A 112 33.53 -31.45 16.05
N ASP A 113 34.81 -31.54 16.44
CA ASP A 113 35.91 -30.92 15.68
C ASP A 113 36.03 -31.49 14.27
N ASP A 114 35.94 -32.82 14.12
CA ASP A 114 36.01 -33.50 12.83
C ASP A 114 34.94 -33.02 11.84
N PHE A 115 33.75 -32.66 12.36
CA PHE A 115 32.66 -32.11 11.56
C PHE A 115 32.90 -30.64 11.20
N ILE A 116 33.37 -29.82 12.14
CA ILE A 116 33.69 -28.40 11.92
C ILE A 116 34.79 -28.23 10.88
N ASP A 117 35.78 -29.12 10.87
CA ASP A 117 36.93 -29.07 9.96
C ASP A 117 36.58 -29.50 8.53
N LYS A 118 35.35 -29.98 8.29
CA LYS A 118 34.82 -30.36 6.96
C LYS A 118 33.55 -29.56 6.57
N PRO A 119 33.63 -28.24 6.37
CA PRO A 119 32.46 -27.40 6.13
C PRO A 119 31.96 -27.43 4.67
N GLU A 120 31.80 -28.60 4.07
CA GLU A 120 31.30 -28.72 2.69
C GLU A 120 29.77 -28.50 2.65
N GLY A 121 29.30 -27.62 1.76
CA GLY A 121 27.86 -27.42 1.53
C GLY A 121 27.07 -26.73 2.64
N TRP A 122 27.71 -26.20 3.69
CA TRP A 122 27.03 -25.55 4.82
C TRP A 122 26.17 -24.33 4.42
N SER A 123 26.58 -23.62 3.35
CA SER A 123 25.83 -22.48 2.80
C SER A 123 24.57 -22.91 2.05
N SER A 124 24.52 -24.15 1.55
CA SER A 124 23.38 -24.73 0.83
C SER A 124 22.25 -25.14 1.78
N SER A 125 22.56 -25.41 3.05
CA SER A 125 21.61 -25.88 4.06
C SER A 125 21.25 -24.75 5.04
N HIS A 126 20.64 -23.70 4.51
CA HIS A 126 20.12 -22.60 5.33
C HIS A 126 19.04 -23.11 6.30
N HIS A 127 18.92 -22.53 7.50
CA HIS A 127 18.04 -23.08 8.55
C HIS A 127 16.54 -23.03 8.19
N THR A 128 16.15 -22.21 7.22
CA THR A 128 14.80 -22.27 6.65
C THR A 128 14.54 -23.56 5.85
N ILE A 129 15.53 -24.01 5.09
CA ILE A 129 15.46 -25.25 4.30
C ILE A 129 15.44 -26.44 5.25
N THR A 130 16.36 -26.45 6.21
CA THR A 130 16.46 -27.54 7.18
C THR A 130 15.21 -27.60 8.07
N GLY A 131 14.70 -26.44 8.49
CA GLY A 131 13.48 -26.32 9.29
C GLY A 131 12.26 -26.89 8.57
N GLN A 132 12.00 -26.47 7.33
CA GLN A 132 10.90 -27.01 6.52
C GLN A 132 11.02 -28.53 6.32
N PHE A 133 12.23 -29.04 6.08
CA PHE A 133 12.45 -30.49 5.94
C PHE A 133 12.12 -31.25 7.23
N ILE A 134 12.61 -30.78 8.39
CA ILE A 134 12.45 -31.47 9.68
C ILE A 134 10.97 -31.70 9.98
N ILE A 135 10.15 -30.65 9.88
CA ILE A 135 8.72 -30.74 10.20
C ILE A 135 7.92 -31.46 9.11
N SER A 136 8.30 -31.31 7.83
CA SER A 136 7.70 -32.07 6.73
C SER A 136 7.93 -33.58 6.91
N ASN A 137 9.13 -33.98 7.30
CA ASN A 137 9.46 -35.38 7.59
C ASN A 137 8.71 -35.92 8.83
N ALA A 138 8.34 -35.05 9.77
CA ALA A 138 7.53 -35.39 10.93
C ALA A 138 6.02 -35.48 10.62
N GLY A 139 5.60 -35.22 9.38
CA GLY A 139 4.20 -35.30 8.96
C GLY A 139 3.38 -34.03 9.21
N VAL A 140 4.02 -32.89 9.47
CA VAL A 140 3.35 -31.60 9.62
C VAL A 140 2.75 -31.16 8.25
N PRO A 141 1.53 -30.60 8.21
CA PRO A 141 0.89 -30.11 6.99
C PRO A 141 1.78 -29.18 6.13
N GLU A 142 1.65 -29.26 4.81
CA GLU A 142 2.54 -28.55 3.85
C GLU A 142 2.47 -27.02 4.03
N GLY A 143 1.29 -26.46 4.27
CA GLY A 143 1.13 -25.02 4.49
C GLY A 143 1.89 -24.50 5.71
N ILE A 144 1.94 -25.29 6.80
CA ILE A 144 2.73 -24.96 7.99
C ILE A 144 4.23 -25.07 7.67
N CYS A 145 4.62 -26.12 6.94
CA CYS A 145 5.98 -26.32 6.48
C CYS A 145 6.50 -25.13 5.65
N ALA A 146 5.67 -24.63 4.73
CA ALA A 146 5.97 -23.48 3.89
C ALA A 146 6.15 -22.19 4.70
N ILE A 147 5.33 -21.95 5.72
CA ILE A 147 5.47 -20.78 6.62
C ILE A 147 6.84 -20.79 7.31
N VAL A 148 7.24 -21.92 7.86
CA VAL A 148 8.54 -22.11 8.51
C VAL A 148 9.69 -21.95 7.52
N GLY A 149 9.56 -22.47 6.30
CA GLY A 149 10.55 -22.25 5.24
C GLY A 149 10.64 -20.80 4.76
N ALA A 150 9.58 -20.01 4.94
CA ALA A 150 9.46 -18.67 4.37
C ALA A 150 9.72 -17.51 5.35
N HIS A 151 9.89 -17.75 6.65
CA HIS A 151 9.98 -16.70 7.68
C HIS A 151 11.19 -15.75 7.53
N HIS A 152 12.17 -16.04 6.68
CA HIS A 152 13.20 -15.06 6.29
C HIS A 152 12.83 -14.21 5.06
N GLY A 153 11.57 -14.26 4.63
CA GLY A 153 10.98 -13.41 3.60
C GLY A 153 10.99 -13.98 2.19
N LYS A 154 11.38 -15.24 1.97
CA LYS A 154 11.28 -15.92 0.68
C LYS A 154 10.86 -17.38 0.93
N PRO A 155 9.72 -17.85 0.36
CA PRO A 155 9.39 -19.28 0.40
C PRO A 155 10.35 -20.10 -0.46
N LEU A 156 10.40 -21.42 -0.21
CA LEU A 156 11.10 -22.34 -1.09
C LEU A 156 10.33 -22.49 -2.41
N ASP A 157 11.05 -22.74 -3.51
CA ASP A 157 10.41 -22.83 -4.83
C ASP A 157 9.52 -24.09 -4.93
N ASN A 158 9.86 -25.18 -4.21
CA ASN A 158 9.01 -26.35 -3.99
C ASN A 158 9.57 -27.26 -2.88
N ASP A 159 8.76 -28.23 -2.44
CA ASP A 159 9.13 -29.25 -1.44
C ASP A 159 10.26 -30.20 -1.88
N SER A 160 10.53 -30.33 -3.19
CA SER A 160 11.65 -31.14 -3.66
C SER A 160 13.00 -30.52 -3.34
N VAL A 161 13.07 -29.20 -3.12
CA VAL A 161 14.31 -28.49 -2.75
C VAL A 161 14.85 -29.01 -1.42
N CYS A 162 14.00 -29.09 -0.39
CA CYS A 162 14.44 -29.50 0.94
C CYS A 162 14.77 -31.02 0.98
N LYS A 163 14.01 -31.84 0.25
CA LYS A 163 14.27 -33.28 0.10
C LYS A 163 15.59 -33.54 -0.63
N SER A 164 15.83 -32.86 -1.75
CA SER A 164 17.08 -32.94 -2.52
C SER A 164 18.27 -32.48 -1.68
N ASN A 165 18.13 -31.36 -0.96
CA ASN A 165 19.17 -30.85 -0.07
C ASN A 165 19.55 -31.87 1.02
N LYS A 166 18.57 -32.54 1.63
CA LYS A 166 18.84 -33.61 2.61
C LYS A 166 19.56 -34.81 1.98
N SER A 167 19.17 -35.20 0.77
CA SER A 167 19.81 -36.31 0.05
C SER A 167 21.26 -36.00 -0.34
N GLU A 168 21.54 -34.75 -0.72
CA GLU A 168 22.89 -34.29 -1.08
C GLU A 168 23.77 -34.08 0.15
N TYR A 169 23.21 -33.60 1.27
CA TYR A 169 23.96 -33.26 2.48
C TYR A 169 23.32 -33.82 3.76
N PRO A 170 23.30 -35.15 3.94
CA PRO A 170 22.62 -35.77 5.07
C PRO A 170 23.25 -35.42 6.42
N ASP A 171 24.56 -35.24 6.45
CA ASP A 171 25.40 -34.86 7.59
C ASP A 171 25.11 -33.44 8.10
N ASN A 172 24.68 -32.50 7.24
CA ASN A 172 24.26 -31.15 7.65
C ASN A 172 23.09 -31.16 8.65
N TYR A 173 22.30 -32.22 8.68
CA TYR A 173 21.15 -32.38 9.56
C TYR A 173 21.46 -33.21 10.80
N TYR A 174 22.37 -34.18 10.69
CA TYR A 174 22.55 -35.26 11.68
C TYR A 174 24.01 -35.53 12.08
N GLN A 175 24.97 -34.73 11.58
CA GLN A 175 26.42 -34.83 11.82
C GLN A 175 27.07 -36.10 11.25
N SER A 176 26.29 -36.94 10.57
CA SER A 176 26.76 -38.16 9.92
C SER A 176 25.89 -38.47 8.70
N GLU A 177 26.49 -39.05 7.67
CA GLU A 177 25.77 -39.55 6.49
C GLU A 177 24.99 -40.83 6.79
N THR A 178 25.40 -41.57 7.83
CA THR A 178 24.78 -42.84 8.26
C THR A 178 24.23 -42.72 9.67
N GLU A 179 23.43 -43.72 10.08
CA GLU A 179 22.88 -43.75 11.43
C GLU A 179 24.02 -43.90 12.46
N SER A 180 24.05 -42.98 13.42
CA SER A 180 25.04 -42.87 14.48
C SER A 180 24.37 -42.41 15.78
N GLU A 181 25.09 -42.47 16.91
CA GLU A 181 24.55 -41.96 18.18
C GLU A 181 24.29 -40.44 18.12
N ASN A 182 25.16 -39.68 17.43
CA ASN A 182 24.93 -38.26 17.16
C ASN A 182 23.66 -38.03 16.32
N SER A 183 23.41 -38.86 15.29
CA SER A 183 22.23 -38.68 14.44
C SER A 183 20.93 -38.92 15.22
N LYS A 184 20.90 -39.94 16.08
CA LYS A 184 19.76 -40.22 16.96
C LYS A 184 19.55 -39.09 17.97
N LEU A 185 20.64 -38.53 18.51
CA LEU A 185 20.58 -37.42 19.44
C LEU A 185 20.02 -36.14 18.78
N TRP A 186 20.47 -35.80 17.56
CA TRP A 186 19.90 -34.68 16.79
C TRP A 186 18.41 -34.87 16.50
N GLN A 187 18.01 -36.06 16.03
CA GLN A 187 16.60 -36.39 15.79
C GLN A 187 15.76 -36.30 17.06
N LYS A 188 16.29 -36.79 18.19
CA LYS A 188 15.64 -36.67 19.49
C LYS A 188 15.42 -35.20 19.87
N LEU A 189 16.45 -34.35 19.77
CA LEU A 189 16.31 -32.93 20.09
C LEU A 189 15.31 -32.21 19.18
N GLN A 190 15.27 -32.56 17.90
CA GLN A 190 14.30 -32.02 16.94
C GLN A 190 12.87 -32.45 17.28
N ASN A 191 12.66 -33.72 17.62
CA ASN A 191 11.37 -34.23 18.07
C ASN A 191 10.95 -33.62 19.41
N ASP A 192 11.88 -33.48 20.37
CA ASP A 192 11.61 -32.86 21.68
C ASP A 192 11.13 -31.40 21.50
N ILE A 193 11.67 -30.65 20.53
CA ILE A 193 11.20 -29.29 20.19
C ILE A 193 9.77 -29.33 19.61
N LEU A 194 9.50 -30.26 18.68
CA LEU A 194 8.19 -30.38 18.06
C LEU A 194 7.12 -30.80 19.08
N ASP A 195 7.40 -31.81 19.89
CA ASP A 195 6.51 -32.32 20.93
C ASP A 195 6.23 -31.25 21.99
N TRP A 196 7.25 -30.50 22.40
CA TRP A 196 7.08 -29.34 23.29
C TRP A 196 6.19 -28.26 22.67
N ALA A 197 6.38 -27.93 21.39
CA ALA A 197 5.58 -26.93 20.70
C ALA A 197 4.11 -27.37 20.57
N LEU A 198 3.86 -28.66 20.32
CA LEU A 198 2.53 -29.25 20.28
C LEU A 198 1.87 -29.20 21.67
N GLU A 199 2.54 -29.72 22.71
CA GLU A 199 2.04 -29.78 24.09
C GLU A 199 1.74 -28.37 24.63
N ARG A 200 2.64 -27.40 24.41
CA ARG A 200 2.47 -26.00 24.83
C ARG A 200 1.20 -25.36 24.26
N ASN A 201 0.81 -25.77 23.05
CA ASN A 201 -0.30 -25.17 22.32
C ASN A 201 -1.53 -26.09 22.28
N ASP A 202 -1.62 -27.05 23.19
CA ASP A 202 -2.73 -27.99 23.36
C ASP A 202 -3.06 -28.83 22.10
N PHE A 203 -2.04 -29.16 21.31
CA PHE A 203 -2.14 -30.16 20.24
C PHE A 203 -1.57 -31.49 20.73
N SER A 204 -2.29 -32.59 20.53
CA SER A 204 -1.84 -33.91 21.03
C SER A 204 -0.82 -34.55 20.10
N ASN A 205 -0.92 -34.29 18.80
CA ASN A 205 -0.04 -34.82 17.76
C ASN A 205 -0.14 -33.97 16.47
N VAL A 206 0.70 -34.29 15.48
CA VAL A 206 0.74 -33.58 14.19
C VAL A 206 -0.56 -33.68 13.38
N ASP A 207 -1.35 -34.75 13.55
CA ASP A 207 -2.64 -34.92 12.87
C ASP A 207 -3.72 -33.98 13.42
N ASP A 208 -3.51 -33.33 14.58
CA ASP A 208 -4.42 -32.30 15.08
C ASP A 208 -4.21 -30.95 14.36
N LEU A 209 -3.07 -30.75 13.70
CA LEU A 209 -2.77 -29.52 12.98
C LEU A 209 -3.65 -29.38 11.72
N PRO A 210 -4.18 -28.18 11.43
CA PRO A 210 -5.01 -27.94 10.26
C PRO A 210 -4.17 -27.74 8.99
N GLU A 211 -4.79 -28.03 7.85
CA GLU A 211 -4.40 -27.43 6.56
C GLU A 211 -4.88 -25.97 6.52
N ILE A 212 -4.11 -25.12 5.87
CA ILE A 212 -4.29 -23.67 5.85
C ILE A 212 -4.39 -23.21 4.40
N SER A 213 -5.39 -22.39 4.05
CA SER A 213 -5.46 -21.78 2.71
C SER A 213 -4.25 -20.89 2.40
N GLU A 214 -3.86 -20.76 1.14
CA GLU A 214 -2.67 -20.00 0.74
C GLU A 214 -2.71 -18.52 1.23
N PRO A 215 -3.82 -17.78 1.13
CA PRO A 215 -3.90 -16.43 1.70
C PRO A 215 -3.68 -16.41 3.22
N ALA A 216 -4.24 -17.35 3.97
CA ALA A 216 -4.04 -17.42 5.42
C ALA A 216 -2.59 -17.78 5.76
N GLN A 217 -1.92 -18.63 4.97
CA GLN A 217 -0.49 -18.89 5.12
C GLN A 217 0.33 -17.60 4.95
N VAL A 218 0.01 -16.75 3.98
CA VAL A 218 0.70 -15.46 3.77
C VAL A 218 0.55 -14.55 5.00
N LEU A 219 -0.65 -14.44 5.57
CA LEU A 219 -0.87 -13.62 6.77
C LEU A 219 -0.14 -14.18 7.99
N LEU A 220 -0.26 -15.50 8.24
CA LEU A 220 0.43 -16.16 9.35
C LEU A 220 1.95 -16.08 9.21
N CYS A 221 2.49 -16.22 8.00
CA CYS A 221 3.92 -16.02 7.75
C CYS A 221 4.35 -14.59 8.05
N GLY A 222 3.58 -13.58 7.60
CA GLY A 222 3.84 -12.18 7.97
C GLY A 222 3.85 -11.99 9.49
N LEU A 223 2.92 -12.62 10.20
CA LEU A 223 2.79 -12.51 11.65
C LEU A 223 3.98 -13.17 12.37
N VAL A 224 4.43 -14.34 11.91
CA VAL A 224 5.64 -15.02 12.41
C VAL A 224 6.88 -14.15 12.19
N ILE A 225 7.03 -13.54 11.01
CA ILE A 225 8.15 -12.62 10.72
C ILE A 225 8.15 -11.44 11.71
N MET A 226 6.97 -10.85 11.94
CA MET A 226 6.84 -9.72 12.86
C MET A 226 7.17 -10.14 14.30
N ALA A 227 6.66 -11.30 14.75
CA ALA A 227 6.93 -11.84 16.07
C ALA A 227 8.41 -12.17 16.27
N ASP A 228 9.05 -12.82 15.30
CA ASP A 228 10.49 -13.10 15.33
C ASP A 228 11.27 -11.79 15.44
N TRP A 229 10.99 -10.78 14.60
CA TRP A 229 11.73 -9.51 14.66
C TRP A 229 11.62 -8.80 16.01
N ILE A 230 10.45 -8.86 16.65
CA ILE A 230 10.22 -8.29 17.99
C ILE A 230 10.99 -9.10 19.05
N ALA A 231 10.82 -10.42 19.07
CA ALA A 231 11.53 -11.33 19.99
C ALA A 231 13.05 -11.32 19.78
N SER A 232 13.47 -10.96 18.57
CA SER A 232 14.85 -10.85 18.15
C SER A 232 15.55 -9.57 18.60
N ASN A 233 14.81 -8.55 19.04
CA ASN A 233 15.38 -7.28 19.43
C ASN A 233 15.97 -7.34 20.85
N GLU A 234 17.29 -7.16 20.96
CA GLU A 234 18.05 -7.24 22.21
C GLU A 234 17.62 -6.16 23.25
N TYR A 235 17.00 -5.07 22.82
CA TYR A 235 16.45 -4.06 23.73
C TYR A 235 15.20 -4.56 24.46
N TYR A 236 14.32 -5.26 23.75
CA TYR A 236 13.09 -5.86 24.30
C TYR A 236 13.43 -7.16 25.04
N PHE A 237 14.17 -8.04 24.38
CA PHE A 237 14.51 -9.40 24.81
C PHE A 237 16.04 -9.55 24.86
N PRO A 238 16.70 -9.11 25.95
CA PRO A 238 18.16 -9.11 26.04
C PRO A 238 18.72 -10.53 26.07
N LEU A 239 19.94 -10.67 25.55
CA LEU A 239 20.75 -11.89 25.67
C LEU A 239 21.14 -12.11 27.14
N ILE A 240 21.44 -13.36 27.49
CA ILE A 240 21.94 -13.75 28.81
C ILE A 240 23.44 -14.02 28.79
N PRO A 241 24.14 -13.85 29.93
CA PRO A 241 25.53 -14.29 30.06
C PRO A 241 25.67 -15.80 29.75
N ILE A 242 26.81 -16.20 29.18
CA ILE A 242 27.07 -17.60 28.78
C ILE A 242 27.06 -18.58 29.97
N GLU A 243 27.26 -18.08 31.19
CA GLU A 243 27.21 -18.84 32.44
C GLU A 243 25.78 -19.16 32.89
N LYS A 244 24.77 -18.54 32.29
CA LYS A 244 23.35 -18.80 32.56
C LYS A 244 22.73 -19.61 31.42
N ASP A 245 22.01 -20.65 31.81
CA ASP A 245 21.32 -21.57 30.87
C ASP A 245 19.82 -21.35 30.80
N LEU A 246 19.25 -20.74 31.84
CA LEU A 246 17.81 -20.57 31.98
C LEU A 246 17.47 -19.16 32.47
N ILE A 247 16.31 -18.66 32.04
CA ILE A 247 15.69 -17.46 32.60
C ILE A 247 14.91 -17.88 33.84
N GLU A 248 15.26 -17.31 34.99
CA GLU A 248 14.66 -17.64 36.29
C GLU A 248 13.18 -17.26 36.38
N ASN A 249 12.73 -16.24 35.64
CA ASN A 249 11.34 -15.78 35.61
C ASN A 249 10.89 -15.46 34.18
N GLN A 250 10.21 -16.42 33.57
CA GLN A 250 9.68 -16.32 32.21
C GLN A 250 8.60 -15.23 32.08
N GLU A 251 7.67 -15.17 33.04
CA GLU A 251 6.58 -14.18 33.04
C GLU A 251 7.12 -12.75 33.06
N GLU A 252 8.13 -12.49 33.89
CA GLU A 252 8.72 -11.16 34.01
C GLU A 252 9.51 -10.75 32.76
N ARG A 253 10.24 -11.69 32.13
CA ARG A 253 10.95 -11.43 30.86
C ARG A 253 9.96 -11.04 29.78
N TYR A 254 8.94 -11.88 29.61
CA TYR A 254 7.89 -11.67 28.62
C TYR A 254 7.15 -10.35 28.85
N ARG A 255 6.70 -10.09 30.08
CA ARG A 255 5.99 -8.85 30.44
C ARG A 255 6.82 -7.61 30.12
N LYS A 256 8.10 -7.58 30.54
CA LYS A 256 9.00 -6.45 30.26
C LYS A 256 9.29 -6.27 28.78
N GLY A 257 9.53 -7.36 28.05
CA GLY A 257 9.80 -7.29 26.61
C GLY A 257 8.61 -6.72 25.85
N TRP A 258 7.41 -7.19 26.18
CA TRP A 258 6.16 -6.70 25.60
C TRP A 258 5.87 -5.23 25.96
N GLU A 259 5.99 -4.86 27.23
CA GLU A 259 5.80 -3.47 27.69
C GLU A 259 6.75 -2.49 26.99
N LYS A 260 8.01 -2.88 26.81
CA LYS A 260 8.97 -2.04 26.07
C LYS A 260 8.58 -1.91 24.59
N TRP A 261 8.09 -2.97 23.95
CA TRP A 261 7.63 -2.88 22.57
C TRP A 261 6.40 -1.96 22.44
N LEU A 262 5.43 -2.10 23.35
CA LEU A 262 4.24 -1.23 23.42
C LEU A 262 4.57 0.24 23.64
N GLN A 263 5.70 0.56 24.27
CA GLN A 263 6.16 1.96 24.43
C GLN A 263 6.56 2.62 23.10
N HIS A 264 6.87 1.83 22.05
CA HIS A 264 7.34 2.32 20.76
C HIS A 264 6.27 2.27 19.65
N GLY A 265 5.05 1.81 19.97
CA GLY A 265 3.98 1.63 18.99
C GLY A 265 2.58 1.97 19.49
N SER A 266 1.60 1.92 18.59
CA SER A 266 0.18 2.16 18.91
C SER A 266 -0.28 1.13 19.93
N LYS A 267 -0.75 1.59 21.09
CA LYS A 267 -1.14 0.73 22.22
C LYS A 267 -2.50 0.07 22.00
N ASP A 268 -3.34 0.68 21.17
CA ASP A 268 -4.72 0.27 20.98
C ASP A 268 -5.01 0.03 19.50
N VAL A 269 -5.81 -1.00 19.23
CA VAL A 269 -6.37 -1.26 17.90
C VAL A 269 -7.53 -0.30 17.70
N TRP A 270 -7.47 0.53 16.67
CA TRP A 270 -8.59 1.42 16.35
C TRP A 270 -9.84 0.60 16.04
N GLU A 271 -10.87 0.77 16.87
CA GLU A 271 -12.21 0.25 16.61
C GLU A 271 -13.12 1.40 16.20
N SER A 272 -13.70 1.31 15.01
CA SER A 272 -14.66 2.31 14.54
C SER A 272 -15.96 2.21 15.34
N LEU A 273 -16.13 3.11 16.31
CA LEU A 273 -17.36 3.22 17.07
C LEU A 273 -18.39 4.02 16.26
N ASN A 274 -19.46 3.36 15.81
CA ASN A 274 -20.63 4.04 15.22
C ASN A 274 -21.40 4.79 16.32
N CYS A 275 -20.87 5.93 16.76
CA CYS A 275 -21.49 6.76 17.81
C CYS A 275 -22.67 7.61 17.30
N TYR A 276 -22.83 7.74 15.97
CA TYR A 276 -23.78 8.66 15.36
C TYR A 276 -24.79 7.92 14.48
N SER A 277 -26.08 8.23 14.66
CA SER A 277 -27.18 7.65 13.88
C SER A 277 -27.49 8.40 12.59
N ASP A 278 -26.97 9.61 12.41
CA ASP A 278 -27.25 10.51 11.28
C ASP A 278 -25.96 10.96 10.60
N VAL A 279 -25.90 10.79 9.28
CA VAL A 279 -24.79 11.22 8.42
C VAL A 279 -24.48 12.71 8.61
N SER A 280 -25.48 13.55 8.84
CA SER A 280 -25.29 14.98 9.05
C SER A 280 -24.48 15.30 10.30
N GLN A 281 -24.66 14.51 11.36
CA GLN A 281 -23.91 14.66 12.61
C GLN A 281 -22.46 14.23 12.43
N ILE A 282 -22.22 13.13 11.69
CA ILE A 282 -20.87 12.65 11.37
C ILE A 282 -20.10 13.74 10.63
N TYR A 283 -20.64 14.28 9.54
CA TYR A 283 -19.95 15.30 8.75
C TYR A 283 -19.72 16.60 9.51
N LYS A 284 -20.70 17.02 10.32
CA LYS A 284 -20.56 18.22 11.16
C LYS A 284 -19.48 18.04 12.22
N HIS A 285 -19.38 16.86 12.82
CA HIS A 285 -18.37 16.55 13.83
C HIS A 285 -16.97 16.38 13.22
N ARG A 286 -16.86 15.61 12.13
CA ARG A 286 -15.57 15.30 11.46
C ARG A 286 -14.98 16.48 10.70
N PHE A 287 -15.84 17.26 10.01
CA PHE A 287 -15.38 18.26 9.05
C PHE A 287 -16.00 19.66 9.23
N GLY A 288 -16.99 19.82 10.12
CA GLY A 288 -17.62 21.11 10.39
C GLY A 288 -18.66 21.57 9.37
N PHE A 289 -19.08 20.70 8.45
CA PHE A 289 -20.09 21.02 7.41
C PHE A 289 -21.14 19.92 7.24
N LEU A 290 -22.21 20.19 6.50
CA LEU A 290 -23.27 19.21 6.18
C LEU A 290 -22.95 18.44 4.89
N PRO A 291 -23.29 17.15 4.80
CA PRO A 291 -22.95 16.32 3.65
C PRO A 291 -23.71 16.77 2.41
N ASN A 292 -23.06 16.69 1.25
CA ASN A 292 -23.73 16.85 -0.05
C ASN A 292 -24.39 15.54 -0.52
N ASN A 293 -25.01 15.56 -1.70
CA ASN A 293 -25.71 14.41 -2.27
C ASN A 293 -24.79 13.20 -2.47
N ILE A 294 -23.55 13.42 -2.90
CA ILE A 294 -22.58 12.35 -3.16
C ILE A 294 -22.14 11.68 -1.85
N GLN A 295 -21.82 12.48 -0.85
CA GLN A 295 -21.44 12.04 0.49
C GLN A 295 -22.58 11.24 1.15
N SER A 296 -23.80 11.77 1.09
CA SER A 296 -25.00 11.09 1.62
C SER A 296 -25.32 9.80 0.86
N ALA A 297 -25.17 9.79 -0.47
CA ALA A 297 -25.44 8.61 -1.28
C ALA A 297 -24.47 7.46 -0.96
N LEU A 298 -23.16 7.73 -0.84
CA LEU A 298 -22.18 6.70 -0.50
C LEU A 298 -22.43 6.13 0.90
N HIS A 299 -22.66 7.01 1.88
CA HIS A 299 -22.99 6.60 3.25
C HIS A 299 -24.21 5.67 3.29
N ASN A 300 -25.28 6.04 2.57
CA ASN A 300 -26.51 5.27 2.51
C ASN A 300 -26.30 3.93 1.80
N VAL A 301 -25.55 3.89 0.71
CA VAL A 301 -25.22 2.64 0.00
C VAL A 301 -24.51 1.65 0.94
N ILE A 302 -23.48 2.10 1.66
CA ILE A 302 -22.70 1.24 2.56
C ILE A 302 -23.56 0.77 3.75
N SER A 303 -24.43 1.63 4.27
CA SER A 303 -25.32 1.28 5.39
C SER A 303 -26.30 0.14 5.09
N HIS A 304 -26.57 -0.14 3.81
CA HIS A 304 -27.44 -1.23 3.37
C HIS A 304 -26.68 -2.45 2.85
N CYS A 305 -25.35 -2.45 2.93
CA CYS A 305 -24.53 -3.60 2.57
C CYS A 305 -24.47 -4.62 3.72
N GLU A 306 -24.44 -5.90 3.37
CA GLU A 306 -24.27 -6.98 4.36
C GLU A 306 -22.83 -7.49 4.37
N LYS A 307 -22.24 -7.74 3.19
CA LYS A 307 -20.81 -8.08 3.06
C LYS A 307 -20.19 -7.18 1.99
N PRO A 308 -19.80 -5.94 2.35
CA PRO A 308 -19.26 -4.99 1.41
C PRO A 308 -17.92 -5.49 0.82
N GLY A 309 -17.75 -5.33 -0.48
CA GLY A 309 -16.51 -5.66 -1.19
C GLY A 309 -15.84 -4.42 -1.75
N ILE A 310 -15.93 -4.24 -3.07
CA ILE A 310 -15.37 -3.09 -3.79
C ILE A 310 -16.44 -2.03 -4.10
N PHE A 311 -16.07 -0.76 -4.01
CA PHE A 311 -16.88 0.41 -4.36
C PHE A 311 -16.09 1.28 -5.35
N ILE A 312 -16.77 1.78 -6.37
CA ILE A 312 -16.23 2.70 -7.36
C ILE A 312 -17.13 3.93 -7.35
N LEU A 313 -16.59 5.05 -6.86
CA LEU A 313 -17.28 6.34 -6.84
C LEU A 313 -16.77 7.20 -8.00
N GLU A 314 -17.62 7.39 -8.99
CA GLU A 314 -17.39 8.27 -10.13
C GLU A 314 -18.15 9.58 -9.91
N SER A 315 -17.43 10.67 -9.67
CA SER A 315 -18.04 12.00 -9.53
C SER A 315 -17.05 13.13 -9.82
N ALA A 316 -17.60 14.32 -10.06
CA ALA A 316 -16.83 15.45 -10.58
C ALA A 316 -15.68 15.85 -9.63
N MET A 317 -14.68 16.56 -10.17
CA MET A 317 -13.61 17.07 -9.32
C MET A 317 -14.15 18.11 -8.34
N GLY A 318 -13.71 18.05 -7.09
CA GLY A 318 -14.18 18.99 -6.07
C GLY A 318 -15.55 18.66 -5.47
N SER A 319 -16.16 17.54 -5.86
CA SER A 319 -17.46 17.07 -5.34
C SER A 319 -17.42 16.51 -3.89
N GLY A 320 -16.27 16.58 -3.21
CA GLY A 320 -16.11 16.02 -1.86
C GLY A 320 -15.93 14.50 -1.80
N LYS A 321 -15.40 13.86 -2.86
CA LYS A 321 -15.05 12.42 -2.90
C LYS A 321 -14.17 11.98 -1.74
N THR A 322 -13.20 12.83 -1.39
CA THR A 322 -12.24 12.56 -0.31
C THR A 322 -12.93 12.44 1.04
N GLU A 323 -13.78 13.40 1.40
CA GLU A 323 -14.51 13.35 2.66
C GLU A 323 -15.60 12.25 2.66
N ALA A 324 -16.15 11.92 1.48
CA ALA A 324 -16.99 10.73 1.28
C ALA A 324 -16.25 9.43 1.58
N SER A 325 -15.02 9.28 1.10
CA SER A 325 -14.25 8.05 1.28
C SER A 325 -13.75 7.85 2.71
N LEU A 326 -13.42 8.92 3.44
CA LEU A 326 -13.01 8.83 4.85
C LEU A 326 -14.16 8.34 5.75
N VAL A 327 -15.37 8.89 5.56
CA VAL A 327 -16.56 8.40 6.30
C VAL A 327 -16.91 6.97 5.88
N ALA A 328 -16.81 6.66 4.58
CA ALA A 328 -16.96 5.28 4.10
C ALA A 328 -15.94 4.33 4.75
N ALA A 329 -14.71 4.79 5.01
CA ALA A 329 -13.69 4.00 5.70
C ALA A 329 -14.14 3.64 7.12
N GLU A 330 -14.71 4.58 7.89
CA GLU A 330 -15.26 4.33 9.23
C GLU A 330 -16.35 3.25 9.18
N GLN A 331 -17.29 3.36 8.24
CA GLN A 331 -18.40 2.41 8.08
C GLN A 331 -17.90 1.02 7.66
N LEU A 332 -17.03 0.96 6.66
CA LEU A 332 -16.48 -0.29 6.13
C LEU A 332 -15.59 -0.97 7.17
N ALA A 333 -14.80 -0.21 7.92
CA ALA A 333 -13.98 -0.72 9.01
C ALA A 333 -14.84 -1.41 10.07
N ASN A 334 -15.93 -0.77 10.50
CA ASN A 334 -16.87 -1.36 11.44
C ASN A 334 -17.54 -2.64 10.88
N LEU A 335 -18.06 -2.59 9.65
CA LEU A 335 -18.77 -3.73 9.03
C LEU A 335 -17.87 -4.95 8.79
N THR A 336 -16.57 -4.72 8.50
CA THR A 336 -15.63 -5.79 8.13
C THR A 336 -14.62 -6.12 9.21
N GLY A 337 -14.72 -5.49 10.39
CA GLY A 337 -13.81 -5.66 11.50
C GLY A 337 -12.38 -5.24 11.17
N ARG A 338 -12.19 -4.19 10.36
CA ARG A 338 -10.87 -3.62 10.04
C ARG A 338 -10.56 -2.50 11.01
N SER A 339 -9.29 -2.26 11.23
CA SER A 339 -8.81 -1.34 12.24
C SER A 339 -7.69 -0.45 11.70
N GLY A 340 -7.82 -0.05 10.43
CA GLY A 340 -6.88 0.84 9.77
C GLY A 340 -7.34 1.25 8.38
N VAL A 341 -6.64 2.20 7.79
CA VAL A 341 -6.93 2.71 6.44
C VAL A 341 -5.63 2.87 5.67
N PHE A 342 -5.62 2.38 4.43
CA PHE A 342 -4.61 2.77 3.44
C PHE A 342 -5.24 3.76 2.46
N PHE A 343 -4.64 4.94 2.32
CA PHE A 343 -5.05 5.96 1.36
C PHE A 343 -3.96 6.12 0.29
N GLY A 344 -4.22 5.57 -0.89
CA GLY A 344 -3.33 5.57 -2.05
C GLY A 344 -3.63 6.72 -3.00
N LEU A 345 -2.58 7.45 -3.38
CA LEU A 345 -2.66 8.64 -4.22
C LEU A 345 -1.76 8.55 -5.47
N PRO A 346 -2.09 9.24 -6.57
CA PRO A 346 -1.34 9.13 -7.81
C PRO A 346 0.10 9.67 -7.70
N THR A 347 0.35 10.71 -6.89
CA THR A 347 1.69 11.31 -6.78
C THR A 347 2.09 11.72 -5.36
N GLN A 348 3.39 11.89 -5.14
CA GLN A 348 3.92 12.30 -3.83
C GLN A 348 3.38 13.66 -3.34
N ALA A 349 3.17 14.62 -4.25
CA ALA A 349 2.65 15.95 -3.89
C ALA A 349 1.22 15.83 -3.34
N THR A 350 0.43 14.99 -4.00
CA THR A 350 -0.96 14.71 -3.62
C THR A 350 -1.01 14.02 -2.24
N SER A 351 -0.05 13.13 -1.95
CA SER A 351 0.07 12.50 -0.62
C SER A 351 0.35 13.48 0.51
N ASN A 352 1.17 14.51 0.29
CA ASN A 352 1.44 15.53 1.31
C ASN A 352 0.18 16.33 1.68
N GLY A 353 -0.56 16.80 0.68
CA GLY A 353 -1.80 17.56 0.92
C GLY A 353 -2.88 16.70 1.59
N MET A 354 -2.96 15.41 1.22
CA MET A 354 -3.89 14.47 1.83
C MET A 354 -3.53 14.08 3.26
N PHE A 355 -2.24 13.99 3.58
CA PHE A 355 -1.78 13.64 4.92
C PHE A 355 -2.39 14.54 5.99
N ARG A 356 -2.33 15.87 5.79
CA ARG A 356 -2.92 16.84 6.72
C ARG A 356 -4.44 16.71 6.87
N ARG A 357 -5.15 16.34 5.79
CA ARG A 357 -6.60 16.10 5.84
C ARG A 357 -6.94 14.86 6.66
N VAL A 358 -6.20 13.77 6.43
CA VAL A 358 -6.34 12.52 7.17
C VAL A 358 -5.98 12.73 8.65
N GLU A 359 -4.91 13.47 8.94
CA GLU A 359 -4.51 13.82 10.30
C GLU A 359 -5.61 14.60 11.04
N ASN A 360 -6.21 15.62 10.40
CA ASN A 360 -7.31 16.37 11.00
C ASN A 360 -8.56 15.51 11.23
N TRP A 361 -8.90 14.66 10.27
CA TRP A 361 -9.97 13.69 10.42
C TRP A 361 -9.69 12.73 11.58
N LEU A 362 -8.48 12.18 11.67
CA LEU A 362 -8.07 11.30 12.78
C LEU A 362 -8.13 11.99 14.13
N LYS A 363 -7.76 13.27 14.24
CA LYS A 363 -7.94 14.04 15.50
C LYS A 363 -9.41 14.08 15.94
N SER A 364 -10.34 14.20 14.99
CA SER A 364 -11.78 14.17 15.27
C SER A 364 -12.35 12.77 15.48
N VAL A 365 -11.66 11.72 15.02
CA VAL A 365 -12.01 10.32 15.33
C VAL A 365 -11.48 9.98 16.73
N ASN A 366 -10.29 10.46 17.07
CA ASN A 366 -9.66 10.21 18.36
C ASN A 366 -10.37 10.91 19.53
N SER A 367 -11.17 11.95 19.29
CA SER A 367 -12.05 12.48 20.36
C SER A 367 -13.11 11.47 20.79
N ASP A 368 -13.47 10.51 19.93
CA ASP A 368 -14.46 9.48 20.19
C ASP A 368 -13.82 8.17 20.71
N PHE A 369 -12.48 8.07 20.67
CA PHE A 369 -11.69 6.89 21.02
C PHE A 369 -10.66 7.26 22.09
N GLN A 370 -10.72 6.66 23.29
CA GLN A 370 -9.75 6.94 24.35
C GLN A 370 -8.44 6.15 24.17
N GLY A 371 -7.72 6.38 23.05
CA GLY A 371 -6.47 5.68 22.75
C GLY A 371 -5.47 6.49 21.91
N GLU A 372 -4.33 5.86 21.60
CA GLU A 372 -3.34 6.40 20.67
C GLU A 372 -3.56 5.78 19.28
N ILE A 373 -3.49 6.60 18.22
CA ILE A 373 -3.65 6.17 16.83
C ILE A 373 -2.33 6.38 16.08
N GLY A 374 -1.79 5.31 15.49
CA GLY A 374 -0.63 5.38 14.60
C GLY A 374 -0.99 5.93 13.21
N LEU A 375 -0.32 7.00 12.76
CA LEU A 375 -0.47 7.57 11.42
C LEU A 375 0.88 7.68 10.71
N ARG A 376 0.98 7.14 9.49
CA ARG A 376 2.19 7.22 8.66
C ARG A 376 1.95 7.80 7.26
N LEU A 377 2.92 8.60 6.81
CA LEU A 377 3.10 9.01 5.42
C LEU A 377 4.17 8.14 4.72
N VAL A 378 3.85 7.53 3.58
CA VAL A 378 4.77 6.65 2.84
C VAL A 378 4.93 7.07 1.39
N HIS A 379 6.08 7.69 1.11
CA HIS A 379 6.60 7.91 -0.24
C HIS A 379 8.10 8.22 -0.18
N GLY A 380 8.80 8.21 -1.33
CA GLY A 380 10.27 8.37 -1.39
C GLY A 380 10.84 9.72 -0.90
N LYS A 381 10.01 10.62 -0.38
CA LYS A 381 10.38 11.93 0.20
C LYS A 381 9.59 12.24 1.49
N ALA A 382 8.98 11.23 2.13
CA ALA A 382 8.08 11.45 3.28
C ALA A 382 8.78 12.16 4.45
N GLU A 383 10.05 11.84 4.70
CA GLU A 383 10.88 12.47 5.74
C GLU A 383 11.11 13.98 5.54
N LEU A 384 10.86 14.52 4.35
CA LEU A 384 10.98 15.96 4.06
C LEU A 384 9.68 16.73 4.28
N ASN A 385 8.57 16.05 4.59
CA ASN A 385 7.30 16.69 4.88
C ASN A 385 7.31 17.22 6.32
N ALA A 386 7.13 18.54 6.48
CA ALA A 386 7.15 19.20 7.78
C ALA A 386 6.03 18.69 8.71
N ASP A 387 4.81 18.51 8.21
CA ASP A 387 3.68 18.00 9.00
C ASP A 387 3.97 16.57 9.51
N TYR A 388 4.62 15.74 8.69
CA TYR A 388 5.07 14.41 9.09
C TYR A 388 6.23 14.45 10.10
N ALA A 389 7.24 15.30 9.88
CA ALA A 389 8.37 15.48 10.78
C ALA A 389 7.99 16.06 12.14
N HIS A 390 6.88 16.80 12.22
CA HIS A 390 6.34 17.37 13.44
C HIS A 390 5.41 16.44 14.22
N LEU A 391 5.07 15.25 13.70
CA LEU A 391 4.32 14.28 14.50
C LEU A 391 5.18 13.82 15.69
N PRO A 392 4.60 13.77 16.91
CA PRO A 392 5.30 13.24 18.06
C PRO A 392 5.68 11.78 17.79
N HIS A 393 6.97 11.48 17.93
CA HIS A 393 7.49 10.13 17.82
C HIS A 393 7.17 9.36 19.09
N GLY A 394 6.93 8.05 18.98
CA GLY A 394 6.93 7.14 20.11
C GLY A 394 8.33 7.04 20.73
N MET A 395 8.76 8.09 21.45
CA MET A 395 10.02 8.25 22.18
C MET A 395 11.29 7.62 21.54
N GLN A 396 12.04 8.45 20.79
CA GLN A 396 13.43 8.32 20.31
C GLN A 396 13.97 6.94 19.85
N ASN A 397 14.14 6.81 18.53
CA ASN A 397 15.05 5.87 17.86
C ASN A 397 16.53 5.97 18.32
N MET A 398 17.15 4.82 18.63
CA MET A 398 18.61 4.61 18.67
C MET A 398 19.03 3.46 17.73
N ASN A 399 18.55 3.46 16.49
CA ASN A 399 19.07 2.54 15.45
C ASN A 399 20.30 3.10 14.70
N ASP A 400 20.78 4.29 15.07
CA ASP A 400 22.08 4.82 14.64
C ASP A 400 22.78 5.44 15.85
N GLY A 401 24.04 5.06 16.08
CA GLY A 401 24.85 5.44 17.24
C GLY A 401 25.32 6.90 17.23
N CYS A 402 24.42 7.86 17.10
CA CYS A 402 24.71 9.29 17.24
C CYS A 402 23.70 9.94 18.18
N GLU A 403 24.13 10.17 19.43
CA GLU A 403 23.43 11.02 20.39
C GLU A 403 23.36 12.45 19.86
N ASN A 404 22.16 12.97 19.62
CA ASN A 404 21.91 14.41 19.66
C ASN A 404 20.62 14.66 20.42
N ALA A 405 20.79 15.05 21.68
CA ALA A 405 19.74 15.50 22.58
C ALA A 405 19.30 16.93 22.20
N SER A 406 18.05 17.07 21.78
CA SER A 406 17.32 18.34 21.85
C SER A 406 15.90 18.06 22.31
N SER A 407 15.75 17.95 23.62
CA SER A 407 14.48 17.93 24.34
C SER A 407 13.83 19.32 24.29
N ASN A 408 12.88 19.51 23.38
CA ASN A 408 11.85 20.54 23.52
C ASN A 408 10.53 19.84 23.87
N ASN A 409 10.35 19.56 25.17
CA ASN A 409 9.10 19.14 25.76
C ASN A 409 8.19 20.36 25.96
N GLU A 410 7.59 20.87 24.89
CA GLU A 410 6.33 21.63 24.99
C GLU A 410 5.45 21.36 23.74
N ALA A 411 4.17 21.05 24.02
CA ALA A 411 2.97 21.22 23.19
C ALA A 411 2.34 20.01 22.45
N ASN A 412 1.09 19.75 22.86
CA ASN A 412 -0.02 19.04 22.22
C ASN A 412 0.02 17.50 22.10
N ASN A 413 -0.32 16.85 23.21
CA ASN A 413 -0.66 15.43 23.27
C ASN A 413 -2.06 15.18 22.66
N ASN A 414 -2.16 15.09 21.33
CA ASN A 414 -3.42 14.88 20.59
C ASN A 414 -3.65 13.40 20.15
N GLY A 415 -2.84 12.46 20.67
CA GLY A 415 -3.00 11.02 20.49
C GLY A 415 -2.74 10.46 19.08
N VAL A 416 -2.23 11.24 18.12
CA VAL A 416 -1.71 10.75 16.84
C VAL A 416 -0.18 10.68 16.91
N ILE A 417 0.41 9.49 16.74
CA ILE A 417 1.85 9.25 16.94
C ILE A 417 2.51 8.55 15.73
N LEU A 418 3.82 8.73 15.58
CA LEU A 418 4.65 7.90 14.70
C LEU A 418 5.12 6.66 15.45
N ASN A 419 4.88 5.48 14.89
CA ASN A 419 5.38 4.22 15.42
C ASN A 419 6.83 3.98 14.98
N ASP A 420 7.78 4.11 15.90
CA ASP A 420 9.23 4.09 15.60
C ASP A 420 9.72 2.74 15.06
N TRP A 421 9.07 1.63 15.44
CA TRP A 421 9.37 0.29 14.91
C TRP A 421 9.05 0.16 13.40
N PHE A 422 8.06 0.92 12.94
CA PHE A 422 7.58 0.83 11.57
C PHE A 422 8.24 1.84 10.60
N THR A 423 9.32 2.51 11.03
CA THR A 423 10.05 3.52 10.23
C THR A 423 10.80 2.95 9.02
N GLY A 424 11.02 1.64 8.97
CA GLY A 424 11.68 0.97 7.85
C GLY A 424 10.79 0.83 6.60
N ARG A 425 11.41 0.84 5.41
CA ARG A 425 10.72 0.64 4.10
C ARG A 425 9.84 -0.62 4.04
N LYS A 426 10.14 -1.64 4.85
CA LYS A 426 9.43 -2.93 4.91
C LYS A 426 8.32 -2.97 5.95
N THR A 427 8.36 -2.10 6.95
CA THR A 427 7.44 -2.12 8.11
C THR A 427 6.42 -0.99 8.05
N ALA A 428 6.62 0.01 7.19
CA ALA A 428 5.72 1.15 7.03
C ALA A 428 4.24 0.80 6.79
N MET A 429 3.95 -0.31 6.11
CA MET A 429 2.57 -0.76 5.81
C MET A 429 1.86 -1.41 7.02
N LEU A 430 2.59 -1.74 8.08
CA LEU A 430 2.06 -2.35 9.31
C LEU A 430 1.41 -1.32 10.24
N ASP A 431 1.63 -0.02 10.03
CA ASP A 431 0.97 1.05 10.79
C ASP A 431 -0.52 1.09 10.49
N ASP A 432 -1.36 1.51 11.43
CA ASP A 432 -2.82 1.42 11.29
C ASP A 432 -3.35 2.31 10.16
N PHE A 433 -2.93 3.57 10.13
CA PHE A 433 -3.27 4.53 9.09
C PHE A 433 -2.07 4.87 8.23
N VAL A 434 -2.19 4.65 6.92
CA VAL A 434 -1.10 4.83 5.96
C VAL A 434 -1.59 5.68 4.80
N VAL A 435 -1.02 6.86 4.63
CA VAL A 435 -1.23 7.71 3.44
C VAL A 435 0.02 7.61 2.58
N GLY A 436 -0.12 7.31 1.29
CA GLY A 436 1.04 7.15 0.43
C GLY A 436 0.72 7.22 -1.05
N THR A 437 1.72 6.94 -1.89
CA THR A 437 1.45 6.77 -3.32
C THR A 437 0.78 5.42 -3.57
N VAL A 438 -0.03 5.34 -4.63
CA VAL A 438 -0.67 4.10 -5.05
C VAL A 438 0.36 3.01 -5.33
N ASP A 439 1.58 3.36 -5.75
CA ASP A 439 2.66 2.39 -5.92
C ASP A 439 2.85 1.52 -4.69
N GLN A 440 2.72 2.07 -3.47
CA GLN A 440 2.84 1.30 -2.24
C GLN A 440 1.78 0.20 -2.12
N PHE A 441 0.59 0.42 -2.66
CA PHE A 441 -0.42 -0.61 -2.80
C PHE A 441 -0.06 -1.60 -3.91
N LEU A 442 0.34 -1.10 -5.08
CA LEU A 442 0.70 -1.94 -6.23
C LEU A 442 1.85 -2.90 -5.93
N LEU A 443 2.79 -2.51 -5.06
CA LEU A 443 3.88 -3.37 -4.59
C LEU A 443 3.37 -4.66 -3.92
N ALA A 444 2.11 -4.72 -3.45
CA ALA A 444 1.52 -5.95 -2.92
C ALA A 444 1.42 -7.06 -3.97
N SER A 445 1.39 -6.70 -5.26
CA SER A 445 1.32 -7.67 -6.35
C SER A 445 2.68 -8.08 -6.92
N LEU A 446 3.81 -7.57 -6.40
CA LEU A 446 5.15 -7.86 -6.94
C LEU A 446 5.87 -8.97 -6.20
N LYS A 447 6.66 -9.78 -6.93
CA LYS A 447 7.59 -10.75 -6.34
C LYS A 447 8.72 -10.03 -5.58
N GLN A 448 8.60 -9.93 -4.26
CA GLN A 448 9.55 -9.23 -3.40
C GLN A 448 9.84 -9.97 -2.10
N LYS A 449 11.03 -9.77 -1.54
CA LYS A 449 11.40 -10.35 -0.24
C LYS A 449 10.57 -9.71 0.88
N HIS A 450 10.00 -10.52 1.76
CA HIS A 450 9.09 -10.14 2.86
C HIS A 450 7.76 -9.53 2.40
N LEU A 451 7.28 -9.88 1.22
CA LEU A 451 5.98 -9.42 0.72
C LEU A 451 4.84 -9.71 1.70
N MET A 452 4.92 -10.82 2.44
CA MET A 452 3.96 -11.24 3.46
C MET A 452 3.68 -10.17 4.52
N LEU A 453 4.68 -9.37 4.92
CA LEU A 453 4.48 -8.26 5.86
C LEU A 453 3.59 -7.16 5.27
N ARG A 454 3.72 -6.87 3.97
CA ARG A 454 2.87 -5.90 3.27
C ARG A 454 1.43 -6.39 3.20
N HIS A 455 1.23 -7.67 2.91
CA HIS A 455 -0.10 -8.30 2.92
C HIS A 455 -0.72 -8.33 4.32
N LEU A 456 0.06 -8.64 5.35
CA LEU A 456 -0.37 -8.57 6.75
C LEU A 456 -0.83 -7.14 7.11
N GLY A 457 -0.04 -6.13 6.76
CA GLY A 457 -0.39 -4.73 7.03
C GLY A 457 -1.64 -4.25 6.29
N LEU A 458 -1.75 -4.55 4.99
CA LEU A 458 -2.89 -4.14 4.15
C LEU A 458 -4.18 -4.89 4.51
N SER A 459 -4.09 -6.18 4.88
CA SER A 459 -5.26 -6.97 5.27
C SER A 459 -5.95 -6.45 6.54
N LYS A 460 -5.27 -5.65 7.36
CA LYS A 460 -5.87 -4.99 8.53
C LYS A 460 -6.76 -3.79 8.17
N LYS A 461 -6.77 -3.34 6.90
CA LYS A 461 -7.22 -1.99 6.51
C LYS A 461 -8.45 -1.99 5.60
N VAL A 462 -9.11 -0.84 5.54
CA VAL A 462 -9.88 -0.42 4.36
C VAL A 462 -8.92 0.23 3.37
N VAL A 463 -8.99 -0.14 2.10
CA VAL A 463 -8.12 0.42 1.05
C VAL A 463 -8.89 1.47 0.26
N ILE A 464 -8.37 2.69 0.21
CA ILE A 464 -8.90 3.78 -0.60
C ILE A 464 -7.86 4.13 -1.65
N ILE A 465 -8.27 4.21 -2.91
CA ILE A 465 -7.39 4.61 -4.00
C ILE A 465 -8.03 5.78 -4.73
N ASP A 466 -7.31 6.90 -4.77
CA ASP A 466 -7.77 8.13 -5.41
C ASP A 466 -7.27 8.25 -6.86
N GLU A 467 -8.08 8.93 -7.68
CA GLU A 467 -7.80 9.24 -9.08
C GLU A 467 -7.43 8.01 -9.95
N VAL A 468 -8.23 6.94 -9.87
CA VAL A 468 -7.95 5.64 -10.55
C VAL A 468 -7.93 5.73 -12.09
N HIS A 469 -8.45 6.81 -12.69
CA HIS A 469 -8.39 7.04 -14.14
C HIS A 469 -6.99 7.36 -14.65
N ALA A 470 -6.08 7.86 -13.80
CA ALA A 470 -4.75 8.30 -14.22
C ALA A 470 -3.78 7.13 -14.53
N TYR A 471 -4.22 5.88 -14.44
CA TYR A 471 -3.34 4.71 -14.52
C TYR A 471 -3.21 4.14 -15.94
N ASP A 472 -1.97 3.88 -16.34
CA ASP A 472 -1.66 3.25 -17.63
C ASP A 472 -1.98 1.74 -17.63
N ALA A 473 -1.83 1.09 -18.79
CA ALA A 473 -2.09 -0.35 -18.94
C ALA A 473 -1.19 -1.22 -18.04
N TYR A 474 0.03 -0.77 -17.75
CA TYR A 474 1.00 -1.48 -16.92
C TYR A 474 0.56 -1.48 -15.45
N MET A 475 0.34 -0.29 -14.87
CA MET A 475 -0.16 -0.09 -13.51
C MET A 475 -1.51 -0.78 -13.28
N ASN A 476 -2.38 -0.78 -14.29
CA ASN A 476 -3.68 -1.42 -14.23
C ASN A 476 -3.62 -2.92 -13.94
N LYS A 477 -2.61 -3.64 -14.44
CA LYS A 477 -2.41 -5.07 -14.12
C LYS A 477 -1.99 -5.31 -12.69
N TYR A 478 -1.11 -4.46 -12.14
CA TYR A 478 -0.73 -4.52 -10.74
C TYR A 478 -1.90 -4.13 -9.82
N LEU A 479 -2.72 -3.17 -10.24
CA LEU A 479 -3.92 -2.79 -9.51
C LEU A 479 -4.90 -3.96 -9.44
N GLU A 480 -5.20 -4.59 -10.58
CA GLU A 480 -6.05 -5.77 -10.64
C GLU A 480 -5.52 -6.89 -9.73
N GLU A 481 -4.23 -7.21 -9.80
CA GLU A 481 -3.63 -8.26 -8.97
C GLU A 481 -3.68 -7.90 -7.47
N SER A 482 -3.41 -6.64 -7.13
CA SER A 482 -3.50 -6.18 -5.73
C SER A 482 -4.96 -6.27 -5.23
N LEU A 483 -5.95 -5.94 -6.08
CA LEU A 483 -7.37 -6.08 -5.76
C LEU A 483 -7.78 -7.54 -5.57
N ILE A 484 -7.23 -8.47 -6.36
CA ILE A 484 -7.47 -9.90 -6.24
C ILE A 484 -7.03 -10.41 -4.86
N TRP A 485 -5.82 -10.05 -4.43
CA TRP A 485 -5.31 -10.41 -3.12
C TRP A 485 -6.09 -9.74 -1.98
N MET A 486 -6.47 -8.46 -2.12
CA MET A 486 -7.31 -7.79 -1.11
C MET A 486 -8.69 -8.46 -0.98
N ALA A 487 -9.31 -8.83 -2.10
CA ALA A 487 -10.54 -9.58 -2.11
C ALA A 487 -10.39 -10.95 -1.43
N ALA A 488 -9.30 -11.67 -1.67
CA ALA A 488 -9.04 -12.95 -1.01
C ALA A 488 -9.00 -12.84 0.52
N TYR A 489 -8.53 -11.71 1.07
CA TYR A 489 -8.59 -11.41 2.51
C TYR A 489 -9.92 -10.84 2.99
N GLY A 490 -10.87 -10.57 2.09
CA GLY A 490 -12.13 -9.88 2.38
C GLY A 490 -11.95 -8.40 2.73
N VAL A 491 -10.90 -7.75 2.23
CA VAL A 491 -10.61 -6.33 2.49
C VAL A 491 -11.51 -5.45 1.62
N PRO A 492 -12.30 -4.54 2.20
CA PRO A 492 -13.10 -3.62 1.42
C PRO A 492 -12.23 -2.57 0.72
N VAL A 493 -12.58 -2.25 -0.52
CA VAL A 493 -11.82 -1.31 -1.36
C VAL A 493 -12.72 -0.20 -1.89
N VAL A 494 -12.30 1.05 -1.78
CA VAL A 494 -12.98 2.23 -2.34
C VAL A 494 -12.09 2.87 -3.40
N LEU A 495 -12.53 2.81 -4.65
CA LEU A 495 -11.88 3.45 -5.79
C LEU A 495 -12.58 4.76 -6.10
N LEU A 496 -11.84 5.86 -6.09
CA LEU A 496 -12.34 7.18 -6.44
C LEU A 496 -11.86 7.55 -7.84
N SER A 497 -12.78 8.08 -8.65
CA SER A 497 -12.41 8.58 -9.97
C SER A 497 -13.27 9.78 -10.36
N ALA A 498 -12.71 10.65 -11.21
CA ALA A 498 -13.50 11.63 -11.93
C ALA A 498 -14.49 10.93 -12.86
N THR A 499 -14.06 9.88 -13.55
CA THR A 499 -14.85 9.07 -14.49
C THR A 499 -14.04 7.82 -14.87
N LEU A 500 -14.67 6.72 -15.25
CA LEU A 500 -13.99 5.53 -15.75
C LEU A 500 -14.69 4.98 -17.01
N PRO A 501 -13.92 4.50 -18.01
CA PRO A 501 -14.49 3.73 -19.10
C PRO A 501 -15.28 2.51 -18.59
N ALA A 502 -16.43 2.22 -19.21
CA ALA A 502 -17.33 1.12 -18.88
C ALA A 502 -16.60 -0.22 -18.75
N LYS A 503 -15.73 -0.50 -19.74
CA LYS A 503 -14.88 -1.69 -19.78
C LYS A 503 -13.96 -1.78 -18.56
N ARG A 504 -13.30 -0.67 -18.19
CA ARG A 504 -12.37 -0.62 -17.06
C ARG A 504 -13.09 -0.87 -15.74
N ARG A 505 -14.22 -0.19 -15.53
CA ARG A 505 -15.09 -0.41 -14.37
C ARG A 505 -15.48 -1.88 -14.21
N LYS A 506 -15.88 -2.52 -15.31
CA LYS A 506 -16.23 -3.95 -15.33
C LYS A 506 -15.05 -4.86 -15.02
N GLU A 507 -13.86 -4.56 -15.54
CA GLU A 507 -12.62 -5.31 -15.26
C GLU A 507 -12.26 -5.25 -13.77
N LEU A 508 -12.28 -4.07 -13.15
CA LEU A 508 -11.98 -3.89 -11.72
C LEU A 508 -12.92 -4.70 -10.82
N ILE A 509 -14.24 -4.63 -11.07
CA ILE A 509 -15.25 -5.43 -10.35
C ILE A 509 -15.01 -6.93 -10.56
N LYS A 510 -14.71 -7.34 -11.80
CA LYS A 510 -14.45 -8.75 -12.13
C LYS A 510 -13.21 -9.30 -11.43
N SER A 511 -12.12 -8.54 -11.40
CA SER A 511 -10.89 -8.96 -10.72
C SER A 511 -11.15 -9.20 -9.24
N TYR A 512 -11.86 -8.29 -8.58
CA TYR A 512 -12.22 -8.44 -7.17
C TYR A 512 -13.14 -9.66 -6.92
N LEU A 513 -14.24 -9.80 -7.67
CA LEU A 513 -15.24 -10.85 -7.41
C LEU A 513 -14.84 -12.24 -7.88
N LEU A 514 -14.28 -12.35 -9.09
CA LEU A 514 -14.10 -13.65 -9.73
C LEU A 514 -12.80 -14.30 -9.30
N ARG A 515 -11.72 -13.54 -9.34
CA ARG A 515 -10.38 -14.04 -9.05
C ARG A 515 -10.04 -13.92 -7.56
N GLY A 516 -10.56 -12.89 -6.89
CA GLY A 516 -10.36 -12.71 -5.46
C GLY A 516 -11.29 -13.55 -4.58
N LEU A 517 -12.60 -13.41 -4.77
CA LEU A 517 -13.60 -14.18 -4.00
C LEU A 517 -13.97 -15.54 -4.61
N GLY A 518 -13.46 -15.88 -5.80
CA GLY A 518 -13.67 -17.18 -6.44
C GLY A 518 -15.07 -17.38 -7.04
N PHE A 519 -15.90 -16.35 -7.15
CA PHE A 519 -17.23 -16.49 -7.75
C PHE A 519 -17.15 -16.73 -9.26
N LYS A 520 -18.12 -17.43 -9.85
CA LYS A 520 -18.27 -17.42 -11.31
C LYS A 520 -19.08 -16.22 -11.76
N TRP A 521 -18.73 -15.64 -12.91
CA TRP A 521 -19.48 -14.50 -13.43
C TRP A 521 -20.93 -14.84 -13.75
N SER A 522 -21.27 -16.09 -14.04
CA SER A 522 -22.66 -16.52 -14.20
C SER A 522 -23.46 -16.52 -12.89
N GLU A 523 -22.79 -16.63 -11.74
CA GLU A 523 -23.40 -16.74 -10.41
C GLU A 523 -23.62 -15.37 -9.75
N CYS A 524 -22.97 -14.30 -10.23
CA CYS A 524 -23.17 -12.98 -9.65
C CYS A 524 -24.49 -12.35 -10.12
N ASP A 525 -25.32 -11.83 -9.21
CA ASP A 525 -26.49 -11.04 -9.59
C ASP A 525 -26.04 -9.70 -10.19
N LYS A 526 -26.58 -9.40 -11.38
CA LYS A 526 -26.29 -8.21 -12.19
C LYS A 526 -27.55 -7.57 -12.75
N SER A 527 -28.72 -7.94 -12.21
CA SER A 527 -30.04 -7.49 -12.69
C SER A 527 -30.18 -5.96 -12.72
N ASN A 528 -29.52 -5.25 -11.81
CA ASN A 528 -29.59 -3.80 -11.66
C ASN A 528 -28.32 -3.07 -12.12
N VAL A 529 -27.63 -3.59 -13.13
CA VAL A 529 -26.36 -3.02 -13.62
C VAL A 529 -26.41 -2.81 -15.13
N ASP A 530 -26.17 -1.57 -15.54
CA ASP A 530 -25.85 -1.21 -16.91
C ASP A 530 -24.40 -0.73 -16.95
N PHE A 531 -23.50 -1.61 -17.39
CA PHE A 531 -22.08 -1.26 -17.49
C PHE A 531 -21.81 -0.25 -18.60
N GLU A 532 -22.67 -0.14 -19.61
CA GLU A 532 -22.50 0.79 -20.75
C GLU A 532 -23.18 2.14 -20.50
N THR A 533 -23.67 2.36 -19.28
CA THR A 533 -24.35 3.60 -18.91
C THR A 533 -23.43 4.83 -19.00
N ASN A 534 -24.00 5.93 -19.52
CA ASN A 534 -23.41 7.27 -19.47
C ASN A 534 -23.89 8.07 -18.24
N GLY A 535 -24.70 7.47 -17.36
CA GLY A 535 -25.23 8.17 -16.20
C GLY A 535 -24.13 8.54 -15.20
N TYR A 536 -24.20 9.77 -14.70
CA TYR A 536 -23.14 10.39 -13.91
C TYR A 536 -23.74 11.47 -13.00
N PRO A 537 -23.32 11.57 -11.73
CA PRO A 537 -22.39 10.74 -10.98
C PRO A 537 -22.94 9.33 -10.68
N LEU A 538 -22.03 8.40 -10.37
CA LEU A 538 -22.36 6.98 -10.25
C LEU A 538 -21.55 6.29 -9.13
N ILE A 539 -22.23 5.43 -8.37
CA ILE A 539 -21.60 4.46 -7.48
C ILE A 539 -21.81 3.07 -8.07
N THR A 540 -20.73 2.37 -8.38
CA THR A 540 -20.76 0.95 -8.73
C THR A 540 -20.12 0.15 -7.62
N TYR A 541 -20.80 -0.87 -7.09
CA TYR A 541 -20.29 -1.58 -5.92
C TYR A 541 -20.68 -3.05 -5.91
N SER A 542 -19.93 -3.82 -5.13
CA SER A 542 -20.24 -5.22 -4.84
C SER A 542 -20.65 -5.43 -3.39
N ASP A 543 -21.66 -6.26 -3.19
CA ASP A 543 -22.13 -6.72 -1.89
C ASP A 543 -22.39 -8.22 -2.01
N LYS A 544 -21.57 -9.05 -1.34
CA LYS A 544 -21.48 -10.50 -1.59
C LYS A 544 -21.17 -10.81 -3.07
N ASN A 545 -22.02 -11.63 -3.70
CA ASN A 545 -21.98 -11.96 -5.12
C ASN A 545 -22.89 -11.04 -5.95
N CYS A 546 -23.37 -9.91 -5.44
CA CYS A 546 -24.22 -8.99 -6.19
C CYS A 546 -23.42 -7.77 -6.63
N VAL A 547 -23.55 -7.39 -7.91
CA VAL A 547 -23.06 -6.10 -8.41
C VAL A 547 -24.25 -5.17 -8.53
N LYS A 548 -24.10 -3.94 -8.03
CA LYS A 548 -25.17 -2.93 -7.99
C LYS A 548 -24.64 -1.58 -8.48
N GLN A 549 -25.53 -0.78 -9.04
CA GLN A 549 -25.27 0.60 -9.44
C GLN A 549 -26.27 1.56 -8.81
N LYS A 550 -25.79 2.74 -8.40
CA LYS A 550 -26.64 3.82 -7.89
C LYS A 550 -26.22 5.15 -8.52
N PHE A 551 -27.11 5.72 -9.31
CA PHE A 551 -26.98 7.09 -9.79
C PHE A 551 -27.23 8.08 -8.66
N ILE A 552 -26.50 9.19 -8.71
CA ILE A 552 -26.61 10.28 -7.75
C ILE A 552 -27.19 11.49 -8.48
N GLU A 553 -28.13 12.18 -7.86
CA GLU A 553 -28.70 13.40 -8.41
C GLU A 553 -27.69 14.55 -8.28
N ASN A 554 -27.44 15.25 -9.39
CA ASN A 554 -26.60 16.45 -9.40
C ASN A 554 -27.36 17.64 -8.83
N ASP A 555 -26.68 18.44 -8.01
CA ASP A 555 -27.18 19.76 -7.65
C ASP A 555 -27.10 20.69 -8.86
N ALA A 556 -28.17 21.45 -9.12
CA ALA A 556 -28.26 22.33 -10.29
C ALA A 556 -27.16 23.43 -10.32
N SER A 557 -26.56 23.74 -9.16
CA SER A 557 -25.45 24.69 -9.00
C SER A 557 -24.14 24.23 -9.65
N ASP A 558 -23.99 22.94 -9.93
CA ASP A 558 -22.74 22.37 -10.44
C ASP A 558 -22.66 22.37 -11.97
N ASN A 559 -23.73 22.80 -12.64
CA ASN A 559 -23.80 22.85 -14.08
C ASN A 559 -23.01 24.03 -14.63
N LYS A 560 -22.02 23.73 -15.46
CA LYS A 560 -21.14 24.73 -16.07
C LYS A 560 -20.87 24.40 -17.52
N SER A 561 -21.17 25.34 -18.42
CA SER A 561 -20.83 25.22 -19.84
C SER A 561 -19.49 25.89 -20.11
N VAL A 562 -18.47 25.11 -20.45
CA VAL A 562 -17.13 25.60 -20.78
C VAL A 562 -16.99 25.75 -22.29
N SER A 563 -16.70 26.97 -22.75
CA SER A 563 -16.41 27.23 -24.16
C SER A 563 -15.00 26.76 -24.50
N VAL A 564 -14.85 25.98 -25.57
CA VAL A 564 -13.57 25.46 -26.03
C VAL A 564 -13.13 26.23 -27.27
N ARG A 565 -11.88 26.71 -27.28
CA ARG A 565 -11.28 27.40 -28.41
C ARG A 565 -9.95 26.73 -28.77
N LYS A 566 -9.68 26.55 -30.06
CA LYS A 566 -8.42 25.99 -30.56
C LYS A 566 -7.49 27.15 -30.93
N ILE A 567 -6.24 27.08 -30.49
CA ILE A 567 -5.20 28.03 -30.89
C ILE A 567 -4.13 27.28 -31.67
N THR A 568 -3.75 27.84 -32.82
CA THR A 568 -2.64 27.34 -33.62
C THR A 568 -1.35 27.55 -32.84
N ASP A 569 -0.60 26.47 -32.66
CA ASP A 569 0.69 26.52 -31.97
C ASP A 569 1.76 26.99 -32.98
N ASP A 570 2.28 28.20 -32.78
CA ASP A 570 3.34 28.79 -33.59
C ASP A 570 4.72 28.60 -32.91
N ASN A 571 5.78 28.54 -33.71
CA ASN A 571 7.14 28.23 -33.23
C ASN A 571 7.69 29.19 -32.17
N LEU A 572 7.08 30.38 -32.01
CA LEU A 572 7.49 31.42 -31.06
C LEU A 572 6.44 31.69 -29.96
N HIS A 573 5.33 30.94 -29.94
CA HIS A 573 4.21 31.15 -29.02
C HIS A 573 3.59 32.57 -29.09
N GLU A 574 3.77 33.29 -30.21
CA GLU A 574 3.30 34.67 -30.39
C GLU A 574 1.77 34.74 -30.31
N SER A 575 1.09 33.74 -30.88
CA SER A 575 -0.37 33.62 -30.87
C SER A 575 -0.91 33.45 -29.44
N LEU A 576 -0.25 32.61 -28.63
CA LEU A 576 -0.59 32.42 -27.21
C LEU A 576 -0.39 33.72 -26.42
N VAL A 577 0.78 34.35 -26.55
CA VAL A 577 1.12 35.57 -25.81
C VAL A 577 0.22 36.74 -26.20
N SER A 578 -0.14 36.85 -27.48
CA SER A 578 -1.07 37.87 -27.98
C SER A 578 -2.47 37.70 -27.39
N GLU A 579 -2.97 36.46 -27.32
CA GLU A 579 -4.28 36.17 -26.71
C GLU A 579 -4.26 36.44 -25.20
N LEU A 580 -3.18 36.07 -24.49
CA LEU A 580 -3.00 36.38 -23.07
C LEU A 580 -3.06 37.89 -22.80
N LYS A 581 -2.36 38.70 -23.62
CA LYS A 581 -2.39 40.17 -23.50
C LYS A 581 -3.80 40.72 -23.67
N TYR A 582 -4.52 40.24 -24.67
CA TYR A 582 -5.90 40.65 -24.94
C TYR A 582 -6.83 40.32 -23.77
N LEU A 583 -6.81 39.08 -23.28
CA LEU A 583 -7.71 38.61 -22.23
C LEU A 583 -7.42 39.25 -20.86
N LEU A 584 -6.14 39.43 -20.53
CA LEU A 584 -5.67 39.95 -19.24
C LEU A 584 -5.54 41.48 -19.19
N THR A 585 -6.08 42.20 -20.19
CA THR A 585 -6.05 43.67 -20.23
C THR A 585 -6.70 44.30 -19.00
N ASN A 586 -7.78 43.70 -18.48
CA ASN A 586 -8.51 44.17 -17.29
C ASN A 586 -8.17 43.35 -16.02
N GLY A 587 -7.00 42.71 -15.99
CA GLY A 587 -6.64 41.75 -14.95
C GLY A 587 -7.23 40.36 -15.17
N GLY A 588 -7.02 39.49 -14.19
CA GLY A 588 -7.40 38.07 -14.22
C GLY A 588 -6.21 37.14 -14.12
N ILE A 589 -6.50 35.87 -13.86
CA ILE A 589 -5.52 34.83 -13.61
C ILE A 589 -5.62 33.77 -14.72
N ALA A 590 -4.55 33.66 -15.51
CA ALA A 590 -4.43 32.65 -16.55
C ALA A 590 -3.62 31.45 -16.06
N GLY A 591 -4.16 30.24 -16.27
CA GLY A 591 -3.42 28.99 -16.15
C GLY A 591 -2.92 28.52 -17.51
N ILE A 592 -1.68 28.03 -17.59
CA ILE A 592 -1.12 27.40 -18.79
C ILE A 592 -0.57 26.03 -18.41
N ILE A 593 -1.23 24.97 -18.86
CA ILE A 593 -0.85 23.58 -18.55
C ILE A 593 -0.31 22.90 -19.81
N VAL A 594 0.98 22.59 -19.81
CA VAL A 594 1.66 21.94 -20.94
C VAL A 594 2.15 20.54 -20.63
N ASN A 595 2.34 19.74 -21.67
CA ASN A 595 2.67 18.33 -21.48
C ASN A 595 4.13 18.11 -21.08
N THR A 596 5.06 19.00 -21.44
CA THR A 596 6.50 18.83 -21.19
C THR A 596 7.12 19.98 -20.39
N VAL A 597 8.16 19.65 -19.62
CA VAL A 597 8.95 20.65 -18.87
C VAL A 597 9.62 21.66 -19.80
N LYS A 598 10.15 21.17 -20.93
CA LYS A 598 10.83 22.01 -21.93
C LYS A 598 9.89 23.10 -22.45
N ARG A 599 8.67 22.72 -22.83
CA ARG A 599 7.66 23.64 -23.34
C ARG A 599 7.19 24.63 -22.28
N ALA A 600 7.09 24.21 -21.01
CA ALA A 600 6.78 25.13 -19.91
C ALA A 600 7.84 26.23 -19.76
N GLN A 601 9.12 25.87 -19.93
CA GLN A 601 10.24 26.82 -19.90
C GLN A 601 10.26 27.75 -21.12
N GLU A 602 9.98 27.22 -22.31
CA GLU A 602 9.88 28.00 -23.56
C GLU A 602 8.77 29.06 -23.45
N ILE A 603 7.57 28.68 -23.01
CA ILE A 603 6.45 29.62 -22.80
C ILE A 603 6.73 30.61 -21.67
N TYR A 604 7.37 30.17 -20.58
CA TYR A 604 7.77 31.06 -19.49
C TYR A 604 8.68 32.19 -19.99
N ASN A 605 9.70 31.84 -20.77
CA ASN A 605 10.61 32.82 -21.37
C ASN A 605 9.87 33.78 -22.33
N ALA A 606 8.93 33.26 -23.11
CA ALA A 606 8.11 34.09 -23.99
C ALA A 606 7.21 35.07 -23.23
N CYS A 607 6.62 34.64 -22.10
CA CYS A 607 5.76 35.49 -21.26
C CYS A 607 6.56 36.55 -20.49
N VAL A 608 7.73 36.20 -19.94
CA VAL A 608 8.58 37.13 -19.18
C VAL A 608 9.09 38.30 -20.03
N ASN A 609 9.21 38.12 -21.35
CA ASN A 609 9.57 39.21 -22.25
C ASN A 609 8.47 40.28 -22.40
N GLU A 610 7.23 39.97 -22.00
CA GLU A 610 6.04 40.76 -22.32
C GLU A 610 5.19 41.13 -21.09
N PHE A 611 5.35 40.39 -20.00
CA PHE A 611 4.71 40.61 -18.70
C PHE A 611 5.79 40.82 -17.64
N SER A 612 5.44 41.37 -16.48
CA SER A 612 6.43 41.54 -15.42
C SER A 612 6.81 40.20 -14.77
N ASP A 613 8.07 40.05 -14.36
CA ASP A 613 8.58 38.84 -13.69
C ASP A 613 7.75 38.42 -12.48
N GLU A 614 7.16 39.38 -11.76
CA GLU A 614 6.33 39.14 -10.58
C GLU A 614 4.95 38.55 -10.92
N GLU A 615 4.48 38.71 -12.16
CA GLU A 615 3.18 38.21 -12.63
C GLU A 615 3.27 36.78 -13.17
N VAL A 616 4.45 36.30 -13.56
CA VAL A 616 4.63 35.02 -14.24
C VAL A 616 5.27 33.99 -13.29
N ILE A 617 4.56 32.91 -13.01
CA ILE A 617 5.03 31.83 -12.13
C ILE A 617 5.13 30.54 -12.94
N VAL A 618 6.29 29.89 -12.93
CA VAL A 618 6.47 28.54 -13.48
C VAL A 618 6.62 27.48 -12.38
N ILE A 619 5.98 26.33 -12.59
CA ILE A 619 6.08 25.15 -11.73
C ILE A 619 6.11 23.84 -12.53
N HIS A 620 7.07 22.95 -12.23
CA HIS A 620 7.23 21.64 -12.86
C HIS A 620 8.03 20.67 -11.98
N SER A 621 8.20 19.42 -12.43
CA SER A 621 8.89 18.38 -11.65
C SER A 621 10.41 18.60 -11.47
N GLN A 622 11.08 19.34 -12.37
CA GLN A 622 12.53 19.61 -12.31
C GLN A 622 12.96 20.73 -11.35
N PHE A 623 12.20 21.00 -10.29
CA PHE A 623 12.64 21.87 -9.18
C PHE A 623 13.24 21.05 -8.03
N ILE A 624 14.10 21.67 -7.21
CA ILE A 624 14.50 21.11 -5.92
C ILE A 624 13.24 20.89 -5.09
N ALA A 625 13.16 19.77 -4.34
CA ALA A 625 11.92 19.35 -3.67
C ALA A 625 11.35 20.44 -2.74
N THR A 626 12.20 21.08 -1.94
CA THR A 626 11.84 22.18 -1.03
C THR A 626 11.34 23.42 -1.78
N ASP A 627 11.96 23.77 -2.89
CA ASP A 627 11.54 24.89 -3.74
C ASP A 627 10.21 24.60 -4.44
N ARG A 628 9.97 23.35 -4.86
CA ARG A 628 8.70 22.93 -5.44
C ARG A 628 7.57 23.10 -4.43
N VAL A 629 7.75 22.59 -3.21
CA VAL A 629 6.76 22.74 -2.12
C VAL A 629 6.50 24.21 -1.81
N ARG A 630 7.54 25.06 -1.78
CA ARG A 630 7.38 26.51 -1.58
C ARG A 630 6.52 27.14 -2.68
N LYS A 631 6.77 26.79 -3.95
CA LYS A 631 5.99 27.28 -5.10
C LYS A 631 4.54 26.77 -5.08
N GLU A 632 4.32 25.50 -4.75
CA GLU A 632 2.97 24.92 -4.60
C GLU A 632 2.16 25.71 -3.54
N LEU A 633 2.77 25.96 -2.37
CA LEU A 633 2.16 26.75 -1.31
C LEU A 633 1.89 28.21 -1.74
N GLN A 634 2.84 28.83 -2.43
CA GLN A 634 2.66 30.18 -2.98
C GLN A 634 1.44 30.24 -3.91
N ILE A 635 1.34 29.30 -4.85
CA ILE A 635 0.21 29.23 -5.80
C ILE A 635 -1.11 29.00 -5.05
N CYS A 636 -1.16 28.05 -4.11
CA CYS A 636 -2.37 27.82 -3.30
C CYS A 636 -2.79 29.05 -2.48
N ASN A 637 -1.84 29.80 -1.93
CA ASN A 637 -2.12 31.03 -1.17
C ASN A 637 -2.59 32.19 -2.07
N MET A 638 -2.25 32.17 -3.35
CA MET A 638 -2.68 33.17 -4.34
C MET A 638 -4.03 32.84 -4.96
N ILE A 639 -4.28 31.57 -5.31
CA ILE A 639 -5.43 31.19 -6.15
C ILE A 639 -6.25 30.01 -5.62
N GLY A 640 -6.03 29.62 -4.37
CA GLY A 640 -6.84 28.61 -3.69
C GLY A 640 -8.11 29.15 -3.05
N LYS A 641 -8.84 28.27 -2.37
CA LYS A 641 -10.09 28.63 -1.69
C LYS A 641 -9.79 29.62 -0.55
N ASN A 642 -10.49 30.75 -0.53
CA ASN A 642 -10.26 31.87 0.39
C ASN A 642 -8.87 32.55 0.26
N ALA A 643 -8.20 32.40 -0.87
CA ALA A 643 -6.92 33.05 -1.15
C ALA A 643 -7.06 34.57 -1.42
N HIS A 644 -5.96 35.29 -1.23
CA HIS A 644 -5.85 36.70 -1.62
C HIS A 644 -5.41 36.79 -3.09
N ARG A 645 -6.39 36.78 -4.01
CA ARG A 645 -6.14 36.73 -5.46
C ARG A 645 -5.45 38.01 -5.94
N PRO A 646 -4.31 37.91 -6.67
CA PRO A 646 -3.69 39.06 -7.30
C PRO A 646 -4.57 39.62 -8.42
N ALA A 647 -4.39 40.91 -8.76
CA ALA A 647 -5.11 41.54 -9.85
C ALA A 647 -4.83 40.88 -11.20
N ARG A 648 -3.59 40.41 -11.41
CA ARG A 648 -3.18 39.69 -12.61
C ARG A 648 -2.10 38.66 -12.26
N ALA A 649 -2.19 37.46 -12.83
CA ALA A 649 -1.16 36.44 -12.71
C ALA A 649 -1.22 35.43 -13.88
N ILE A 650 -0.07 34.92 -14.28
CA ILE A 650 0.08 33.88 -15.29
C ILE A 650 0.84 32.71 -14.64
N ILE A 651 0.17 31.58 -14.50
CA ILE A 651 0.73 30.40 -13.85
C ILE A 651 0.92 29.32 -14.89
N ILE A 652 2.18 29.02 -15.18
CA ILE A 652 2.63 28.06 -16.18
C ILE A 652 3.08 26.80 -15.46
N GLY A 653 2.61 25.65 -15.89
CA GLY A 653 3.13 24.41 -15.35
C GLY A 653 2.84 23.21 -16.19
N THR A 654 3.36 22.07 -15.71
CA THR A 654 3.08 20.78 -16.32
C THR A 654 1.92 20.08 -15.60
N GLN A 655 1.83 18.75 -15.68
CA GLN A 655 0.83 17.93 -14.97
C GLN A 655 0.83 18.12 -13.45
N VAL A 656 1.83 18.82 -12.87
CA VAL A 656 1.82 19.20 -11.45
C VAL A 656 0.62 20.09 -11.09
N LEU A 657 0.13 20.91 -12.02
CA LEU A 657 -1.06 21.75 -11.81
C LEU A 657 -2.39 21.00 -12.00
N GLU A 658 -2.34 19.79 -12.57
CA GLU A 658 -3.52 18.97 -12.86
C GLU A 658 -4.06 18.31 -11.58
N GLN A 659 -3.17 17.79 -10.73
CA GLN A 659 -3.51 16.88 -9.64
C GLN A 659 -3.40 17.52 -8.24
N SER A 660 -4.44 17.28 -7.42
CA SER A 660 -4.58 17.59 -5.97
C SER A 660 -4.18 18.96 -5.42
N LEU A 661 -3.99 19.98 -6.26
CA LEU A 661 -3.98 21.38 -5.82
C LEU A 661 -5.42 21.94 -5.88
N ASP A 662 -5.90 22.57 -4.81
CA ASP A 662 -7.17 23.29 -4.83
C ASP A 662 -6.95 24.71 -5.37
N ILE A 663 -6.92 24.84 -6.69
CA ILE A 663 -6.60 26.09 -7.42
C ILE A 663 -7.70 26.45 -8.42
N ASP A 664 -7.87 27.75 -8.66
CA ASP A 664 -8.90 28.30 -9.54
C ASP A 664 -8.34 29.35 -10.52
N PHE A 665 -8.48 29.08 -11.82
CA PHE A 665 -8.11 29.99 -12.92
C PHE A 665 -9.32 30.68 -13.53
N ASP A 666 -9.14 31.92 -13.99
CA ASP A 666 -10.17 32.69 -14.73
C ASP A 666 -10.22 32.31 -16.22
N VAL A 667 -9.07 31.93 -16.79
CA VAL A 667 -8.94 31.34 -18.13
C VAL A 667 -7.87 30.26 -18.10
N LEU A 668 -8.06 29.21 -18.90
CA LEU A 668 -7.15 28.09 -18.96
C LEU A 668 -6.68 27.83 -20.39
N PHE A 669 -5.37 27.76 -20.57
CA PHE A 669 -4.70 27.27 -21.76
C PHE A 669 -4.11 25.90 -21.45
N THR A 670 -4.31 24.94 -22.33
CA THR A 670 -3.77 23.59 -22.15
C THR A 670 -3.29 23.02 -23.46
N ASP A 671 -2.18 22.28 -23.45
CA ASP A 671 -1.88 21.39 -24.56
C ASP A 671 -2.97 20.32 -24.69
N LEU A 672 -3.16 19.84 -25.93
CA LEU A 672 -3.95 18.66 -26.19
C LEU A 672 -3.40 17.48 -25.38
N ALA A 673 -4.31 16.78 -24.69
CA ALA A 673 -4.02 15.62 -23.87
C ALA A 673 -5.20 14.65 -24.01
N PRO A 674 -5.09 13.39 -23.54
CA PRO A 674 -6.25 12.52 -23.39
C PRO A 674 -7.43 13.23 -22.70
N ILE A 675 -8.65 12.92 -23.15
CA ILE A 675 -9.85 13.71 -22.81
C ILE A 675 -10.14 13.77 -21.31
N ASP A 676 -9.84 12.72 -20.56
CA ASP A 676 -9.99 12.64 -19.11
C ASP A 676 -9.07 13.65 -18.41
N LEU A 677 -7.79 13.72 -18.81
CA LEU A 677 -6.82 14.71 -18.31
C LEU A 677 -7.22 16.13 -18.71
N LEU A 678 -7.72 16.33 -19.93
CA LEU A 678 -8.19 17.64 -20.40
C LEU A 678 -9.39 18.12 -19.58
N LEU A 679 -10.36 17.24 -19.30
CA LEU A 679 -11.48 17.53 -18.41
C LEU A 679 -11.02 17.79 -16.97
N GLN A 680 -9.98 17.08 -16.51
CA GLN A 680 -9.38 17.28 -15.19
C GLN A 680 -8.75 18.68 -15.06
N ARG A 681 -8.00 19.10 -16.09
CA ARG A 681 -7.46 20.46 -16.22
C ARG A 681 -8.59 21.49 -16.25
N ALA A 682 -9.63 21.26 -17.05
CA ALA A 682 -10.81 22.12 -17.13
C ALA A 682 -11.55 22.24 -15.79
N GLY A 683 -11.46 21.26 -14.89
CA GLY A 683 -11.97 21.32 -13.52
C GLY A 683 -11.26 22.33 -12.60
N ARG A 684 -10.18 22.96 -13.07
CA ARG A 684 -9.49 24.10 -12.42
C ARG A 684 -9.95 25.46 -12.95
N LEU A 685 -10.61 25.47 -14.11
CA LEU A 685 -11.23 26.66 -14.65
C LEU A 685 -12.50 26.94 -13.85
N HIS A 686 -12.66 28.18 -13.39
CA HIS A 686 -13.72 28.66 -12.50
C HIS A 686 -14.20 27.66 -11.46
N ARG A 687 -13.26 27.18 -10.64
CA ARG A 687 -13.53 26.12 -9.65
C ARG A 687 -14.31 26.62 -8.44
N HIS A 688 -14.14 27.88 -8.06
CA HIS A 688 -14.76 28.52 -6.90
C HIS A 688 -15.71 29.64 -7.37
N THR A 689 -16.80 29.86 -6.62
CA THR A 689 -17.75 30.94 -6.90
C THR A 689 -17.21 32.26 -6.38
N ILE A 690 -16.64 33.07 -7.28
CA ILE A 690 -16.01 34.37 -6.99
C ILE A 690 -16.40 35.40 -8.06
N GLU A 691 -16.22 36.68 -7.75
CA GLU A 691 -16.32 37.73 -8.77
C GLU A 691 -15.13 37.68 -9.73
N ARG A 692 -15.41 37.78 -11.04
CA ARG A 692 -14.40 37.70 -12.11
C ARG A 692 -14.43 38.93 -13.00
N PRO A 693 -13.30 39.29 -13.65
CA PRO A 693 -13.26 40.35 -14.65
C PRO A 693 -14.32 40.13 -15.74
N ASN A 694 -14.90 41.21 -16.28
CA ASN A 694 -15.98 41.11 -17.26
C ASN A 694 -15.59 40.31 -18.52
N SER A 695 -14.32 40.37 -18.95
CA SER A 695 -13.79 39.59 -20.08
C SER A 695 -13.68 38.09 -19.81
N LEU A 696 -13.71 37.67 -18.54
CA LEU A 696 -13.46 36.31 -18.06
C LEU A 696 -14.63 35.77 -17.20
N LYS A 697 -15.82 36.35 -17.34
CA LYS A 697 -17.04 35.88 -16.68
C LYS A 697 -17.49 34.52 -17.20
N GLU A 698 -17.38 34.33 -18.51
CA GLU A 698 -17.66 33.05 -19.14
C GLU A 698 -16.39 32.18 -19.10
N PRO A 699 -16.51 30.89 -18.74
CA PRO A 699 -15.38 29.98 -18.69
C PRO A 699 -14.91 29.60 -20.10
N ILE A 700 -13.67 29.93 -20.43
CA ILE A 700 -13.05 29.61 -21.71
C ILE A 700 -11.83 28.71 -21.50
N LEU A 701 -11.80 27.60 -22.24
CA LEU A 701 -10.70 26.65 -22.33
C LEU A 701 -10.04 26.77 -23.70
N TYR A 702 -8.78 27.16 -23.74
CA TYR A 702 -7.97 27.21 -24.94
C TYR A 702 -7.15 25.92 -25.06
N VAL A 703 -7.29 25.21 -26.18
CA VAL A 703 -6.55 23.98 -26.47
C VAL A 703 -5.47 24.27 -27.51
N LEU A 704 -4.22 24.03 -27.12
CA LEU A 704 -3.00 24.21 -27.89
C LEU A 704 -2.59 22.90 -28.55
N GLY A 705 -1.77 22.99 -29.61
CA GLY A 705 -1.16 21.83 -30.26
C GLY A 705 -2.11 20.97 -31.09
N THR A 706 -3.29 21.49 -31.45
CA THR A 706 -4.19 20.82 -32.40
C THR A 706 -3.67 20.95 -33.83
N SER A 707 -3.87 19.91 -34.65
CA SER A 707 -3.39 19.88 -36.03
C SER A 707 -4.46 19.30 -36.97
N GLU A 708 -4.78 19.98 -38.06
CA GLU A 708 -5.72 19.48 -39.08
C GLU A 708 -5.28 18.13 -39.68
N ARG A 709 -3.96 17.89 -39.72
CA ARG A 709 -3.35 16.64 -40.20
C ARG A 709 -3.07 15.63 -39.10
N TYR A 710 -3.46 15.91 -37.85
CA TYR A 710 -3.13 15.07 -36.69
C TYR A 710 -1.62 14.82 -36.52
N GLU A 711 -0.82 15.82 -36.89
CA GLU A 711 0.61 15.88 -36.62
C GLU A 711 0.80 16.65 -35.31
N PHE A 712 1.18 15.95 -34.24
CA PHE A 712 1.35 16.54 -32.92
C PHE A 712 2.83 16.76 -32.59
N ASP A 713 3.11 17.62 -31.60
CA ASP A 713 4.45 17.78 -31.07
C ASP A 713 5.03 16.45 -30.55
N LYS A 714 6.30 16.18 -30.87
CA LYS A 714 7.01 14.95 -30.47
C LYS A 714 7.06 14.77 -28.95
N GLY A 715 7.14 15.87 -28.21
CA GLY A 715 7.07 15.85 -26.75
C GLY A 715 5.74 15.30 -26.26
N SER A 716 4.63 15.73 -26.86
CA SER A 716 3.29 15.22 -26.55
C SER A 716 3.12 13.76 -26.98
N GLU A 717 3.58 13.37 -28.18
CA GLU A 717 3.51 11.97 -28.65
C GLU A 717 4.39 11.01 -27.83
N SER A 718 5.48 11.51 -27.22
CA SER A 718 6.31 10.70 -26.33
C SER A 718 5.69 10.43 -24.95
N ILE A 719 4.72 11.26 -24.54
CA ILE A 719 4.04 11.15 -23.24
C ILE A 719 2.68 10.46 -23.38
N TYR A 720 1.94 10.80 -24.44
CA TYR A 720 0.60 10.27 -24.70
C TYR A 720 0.55 9.61 -26.06
N SER A 721 -0.18 8.49 -26.14
CA SER A 721 -0.38 7.80 -27.41
C SER A 721 -1.04 8.72 -28.45
N LYS A 722 -0.44 8.79 -29.64
CA LYS A 722 -0.99 9.48 -30.81
C LYS A 722 -2.43 9.08 -31.08
N TYR A 723 -2.78 7.81 -30.92
CA TYR A 723 -4.15 7.30 -31.07
C TYR A 723 -5.16 8.05 -30.18
N LEU A 724 -4.84 8.24 -28.89
CA LEU A 724 -5.72 8.93 -27.95
C LEU A 724 -5.79 10.43 -28.20
N LEU A 725 -4.68 11.05 -28.64
CA LEU A 725 -4.66 12.47 -29.04
C LEU A 725 -5.55 12.71 -30.26
N MET A 726 -5.48 11.84 -31.28
CA MET A 726 -6.36 11.90 -32.46
C MET A 726 -7.83 11.82 -32.08
N ARG A 727 -8.20 10.83 -31.26
CA ARG A 727 -9.58 10.67 -30.81
C ARG A 727 -10.05 11.85 -29.96
N THR A 728 -9.19 12.35 -29.07
CA THR A 728 -9.53 13.51 -28.25
C THR A 728 -9.79 14.73 -29.11
N GLN A 729 -8.91 15.07 -30.05
CA GLN A 729 -9.12 16.21 -30.95
C GLN A 729 -10.39 16.06 -31.81
N TYR A 730 -10.68 14.85 -32.30
CA TYR A 730 -11.87 14.58 -33.12
C TYR A 730 -13.18 14.77 -32.35
N TYR A 731 -13.26 14.24 -31.12
CA TYR A 731 -14.48 14.27 -30.32
C TYR A 731 -14.61 15.50 -29.42
N LEU A 732 -13.61 16.39 -29.39
CA LEU A 732 -13.63 17.61 -28.59
C LEU A 732 -14.69 18.59 -29.13
N PRO A 733 -15.77 18.87 -28.38
CA PRO A 733 -16.81 19.79 -28.81
C PRO A 733 -16.38 21.25 -28.58
N ASP A 734 -17.08 22.19 -29.22
CA ASP A 734 -16.88 23.63 -29.00
C ASP A 734 -17.41 24.10 -27.64
N VAL A 735 -18.31 23.33 -27.02
CA VAL A 735 -18.84 23.58 -25.67
C VAL A 735 -18.90 22.26 -24.90
N ILE A 736 -18.33 22.25 -23.69
CA ILE A 736 -18.38 21.12 -22.77
C ILE A 736 -19.33 21.47 -21.63
N ASN A 737 -20.44 20.73 -21.48
CA ASN A 737 -21.35 20.91 -20.35
C ASN A 737 -20.93 20.00 -19.21
N MET A 738 -20.32 20.59 -18.19
CA MET A 738 -19.93 19.89 -16.96
C MET A 738 -21.13 19.88 -16.01
N PRO A 739 -21.45 18.75 -15.35
CA PRO A 739 -20.78 17.44 -15.44
C PRO A 739 -21.33 16.49 -16.53
N GLN A 740 -22.37 16.85 -17.27
CA GLN A 740 -23.12 15.94 -18.15
C GLN A 740 -22.28 15.30 -19.27
N ASP A 741 -21.36 16.07 -19.85
CA ASP A 741 -20.52 15.62 -20.95
C ASP A 741 -19.30 14.81 -20.49
N ILE A 742 -18.96 14.80 -19.18
CA ILE A 742 -17.75 14.14 -18.67
C ILE A 742 -17.74 12.65 -19.03
N SER A 743 -18.76 11.91 -18.58
CA SER A 743 -18.81 10.45 -18.80
C SER A 743 -18.89 10.14 -20.30
N ARG A 744 -19.79 10.83 -21.02
CA ARG A 744 -19.99 10.66 -22.46
C ARG A 744 -18.68 10.83 -23.25
N LEU A 745 -17.95 11.92 -23.02
CA LEU A 745 -16.70 12.20 -23.74
C LEU A 745 -15.63 11.15 -23.44
N VAL A 746 -15.48 10.73 -22.18
CA VAL A 746 -14.54 9.66 -21.82
C VAL A 746 -14.93 8.33 -22.46
N GLN A 747 -16.21 7.92 -22.42
CA GLN A 747 -16.64 6.67 -23.06
C GLN A 747 -16.38 6.69 -24.57
N ILE A 748 -16.67 7.79 -25.25
CA ILE A 748 -16.52 7.87 -26.71
C ILE A 748 -15.03 7.88 -27.12
N VAL A 749 -14.17 8.59 -26.40
CA VAL A 749 -12.73 8.67 -26.73
C VAL A 749 -12.00 7.37 -26.41
N TYR A 750 -12.33 6.67 -25.32
CA TYR A 750 -11.71 5.38 -24.99
C TYR A 750 -12.42 4.17 -25.61
N GLY A 751 -13.60 4.37 -26.21
CA GLY A 751 -14.34 3.35 -26.93
C GLY A 751 -13.72 2.98 -28.28
N ASP A 752 -14.33 1.99 -28.94
CA ASP A 752 -13.86 1.46 -30.23
C ASP A 752 -14.56 2.08 -31.46
N ASN A 753 -15.35 3.14 -31.27
CA ASN A 753 -16.08 3.79 -32.35
C ASN A 753 -15.12 4.25 -33.47
N PRO A 754 -15.39 3.92 -34.75
CA PRO A 754 -14.54 4.37 -35.85
C PRO A 754 -14.60 5.90 -35.99
N LEU A 755 -13.50 6.50 -36.49
CA LEU A 755 -13.47 7.91 -36.85
C LEU A 755 -13.83 8.05 -38.34
N GLU A 756 -14.68 8.99 -38.68
CA GLU A 756 -14.92 9.36 -40.07
C GLU A 756 -13.86 10.38 -40.49
N LEU A 757 -12.78 9.90 -41.13
CA LEU A 757 -11.64 10.70 -41.59
C LEU A 757 -11.43 10.58 -43.11
N GLN A 758 -10.63 11.48 -43.69
CA GLN A 758 -10.15 11.34 -45.06
C GLN A 758 -9.23 10.11 -45.19
N GLU A 759 -9.08 9.57 -46.40
CA GLU A 759 -8.40 8.28 -46.65
C GLU A 759 -6.94 8.28 -46.15
N ASP A 760 -6.21 9.35 -46.42
CA ASP A 760 -4.82 9.57 -45.97
C ASP A 760 -4.69 9.67 -44.43
N LEU A 761 -5.66 10.30 -43.77
CA LEU A 761 -5.72 10.39 -42.31
C LEU A 761 -6.19 9.07 -41.65
N THR A 762 -6.96 8.27 -42.38
CA THR A 762 -7.44 6.96 -41.92
C THR A 762 -6.29 5.97 -41.79
N ASP A 763 -5.36 5.96 -42.74
CA ASP A 763 -4.16 5.12 -42.67
C ASP A 763 -3.28 5.49 -41.47
N ALA A 764 -3.07 6.79 -41.24
CA ALA A 764 -2.33 7.28 -40.08
C ALA A 764 -3.01 6.89 -38.76
N TYR A 765 -4.34 6.98 -38.69
CA TYR A 765 -5.13 6.57 -37.53
C TYR A 765 -5.03 5.06 -37.24
N VAL A 766 -5.13 4.22 -38.28
CA VAL A 766 -5.00 2.76 -38.14
C VAL A 766 -3.59 2.38 -37.71
N ALA A 767 -2.55 3.04 -38.23
CA ALA A 767 -1.18 2.85 -37.79
C ALA A 767 -1.01 3.21 -36.30
N ALA A 768 -1.51 4.38 -35.89
CA ALA A 768 -1.47 4.81 -34.49
C ALA A 768 -2.23 3.86 -33.56
N LYS A 769 -3.38 3.31 -33.99
CA LYS A 769 -4.12 2.30 -33.23
C LYS A 769 -3.32 1.01 -33.05
N ARG A 770 -2.67 0.51 -34.11
CA ARG A 770 -1.83 -0.70 -34.04
C ARG A 770 -0.65 -0.52 -33.09
N GLU A 771 -0.01 0.65 -33.12
CA GLU A 771 1.08 0.99 -32.19
C GLU A 771 0.57 1.03 -30.75
N TYR A 772 -0.56 1.71 -30.50
CA TYR A 772 -1.20 1.74 -29.18
C TYR A 772 -1.54 0.35 -28.64
N ASP A 773 -2.16 -0.51 -29.46
CA ASP A 773 -2.50 -1.88 -29.07
C ASP A 773 -1.25 -2.74 -28.84
N SER A 774 -0.20 -2.55 -29.64
CA SER A 774 1.11 -3.21 -29.47
C SER A 774 1.77 -2.82 -28.15
N ASP A 775 1.88 -1.52 -27.87
CA ASP A 775 2.47 -1.01 -26.63
C ASP A 775 1.68 -1.46 -25.40
N LYS A 776 0.35 -1.44 -25.50
CA LYS A 776 -0.54 -1.96 -24.46
C LYS A 776 -0.26 -3.44 -24.21
N ASN A 777 -0.25 -4.28 -25.24
CA ASN A 777 0.00 -5.72 -25.10
C ASN A 777 1.40 -6.01 -24.54
N ASN A 778 2.42 -5.28 -24.99
CA ASN A 778 3.78 -5.40 -24.48
C ASN A 778 3.85 -5.02 -22.99
N ASN A 779 3.22 -3.92 -22.59
CA ASN A 779 3.14 -3.51 -21.19
C ASN A 779 2.40 -4.54 -20.33
N GLU A 780 1.28 -5.09 -20.82
CA GLU A 780 0.54 -6.13 -20.11
C GLU A 780 1.39 -7.41 -19.93
N SER A 781 2.08 -7.86 -20.97
CA SER A 781 2.96 -9.04 -20.95
C SER A 781 4.17 -8.84 -20.02
N ASN A 782 4.80 -7.68 -20.08
CA ASN A 782 5.93 -7.34 -19.22
C ASN A 782 5.54 -7.33 -17.73
N ALA A 783 4.31 -6.92 -17.41
CA ALA A 783 3.82 -6.91 -16.04
C ALA A 783 3.66 -8.33 -15.46
N GLU A 784 3.28 -9.32 -16.27
CA GLU A 784 3.07 -10.71 -15.81
C GLU A 784 4.34 -11.36 -15.26
N THR A 785 5.51 -11.00 -15.79
CA THR A 785 6.80 -11.58 -15.37
C THR A 785 7.14 -11.29 -13.90
N TYR A 786 6.76 -10.10 -13.41
CA TYR A 786 7.14 -9.61 -12.07
C TYR A 786 6.04 -9.78 -11.02
N ARG A 787 4.84 -10.20 -11.42
CA ARG A 787 3.68 -10.35 -10.55
C ARG A 787 3.68 -11.68 -9.80
N ILE A 788 3.16 -11.66 -8.58
CA ILE A 788 2.76 -12.90 -7.89
C ILE A 788 1.57 -13.55 -8.59
N GLU A 789 1.38 -14.84 -8.35
CA GLU A 789 0.23 -15.59 -8.88
C GLU A 789 -1.06 -15.21 -8.13
N ASN A 790 -2.21 -15.59 -8.72
CA ASN A 790 -3.50 -15.42 -8.05
C ASN A 790 -3.56 -16.32 -6.80
N PRO A 791 -4.21 -15.87 -5.72
CA PRO A 791 -4.35 -16.64 -4.50
C PRO A 791 -5.18 -17.91 -4.71
N LYS A 792 -4.74 -19.02 -4.12
CA LYS A 792 -5.53 -20.27 -4.04
C LYS A 792 -6.32 -20.31 -2.74
N THR A 793 -7.63 -20.12 -2.85
CA THR A 793 -8.53 -20.04 -1.68
C THR A 793 -9.06 -21.40 -1.20
N GLU A 794 -8.95 -22.44 -2.03
CA GLU A 794 -9.30 -23.80 -1.63
C GLU A 794 -8.25 -24.36 -0.64
N ILE A 795 -8.70 -25.18 0.31
CA ILE A 795 -7.83 -25.79 1.32
C ILE A 795 -7.50 -27.22 0.86
N GLY A 796 -6.20 -27.48 0.65
CA GLY A 796 -5.67 -28.69 0.01
C GLY A 796 -4.96 -28.33 -1.28
#